data_AF-A0A972D6F9-F1
#
_entry.id   AF-A0A972D6F9-F1
#
_cell.length_a   1.000
_cell.length_b   1.000
_cell.length_c   1.000
_cell.angle_alpha   90.00
_cell.angle_beta   90.00
_cell.angle_gamma   90.00
#
_symmetry.space_group_name_H-M   'P 1'
#
loop_
_entity.id
_entity.type
_entity.pdbx_description
1 polymer ?
#
loop_
_entity_poly.entity_id
_entity_poly.type
_entity_poly.pdbx_seq_one_letter_code
_entity_poly.pdbx_strand_id
1 'polypeptide(L)'
;MTAEAKNIYIRAVAGDLILNRIETKVPVVENGENGENGENGENGENGGNGEDDNKDPDEKETAEVAREIRLVSVGDIIGNGQNALVIDGNRVELVSEQGSIGNSRENPLRIKSGAGGLRAAATRDIHLSQAEGDVYLESVVSTLGDVWLQALNGSFFDANYTQQRDERTEEELEQHWKRLRLIDAEAEESVQETIAAYEKAKKHEYETYWRLRNIQLVCDEQGQPVYDDQGQPVYTWDDYDPETASPELQALHQLYGGEDFDPDWKYEVSNEERIELTAGYYWTREQLETSLSQVVLNKRTTSTVPFFEDPNIRGRNVTLLAENGSIGSDRGQLVIDVENPEVLKDRENRLALAAAEANDVLVDEENMIITVLLRDSVDIDLHPEGSLEIVAKSVSLVSVKGDIGRFDGENVEFRVLTQQGELTASGRHIYLVDYSNLVNLGPITASGELRVKAFGDLILTDLINVQGEGGVWLEALNRIEQRNGGINTSLLVTNSSTGQLLTGENQVSVLKATNHANGDFSFTNMTDLVVESLLHGEGALNLLVVAGGLKVTKLQMAGGLLTIKADRLRLEELVHDGTSGLFLDVTGSSRQMATEVLIKGASAKGLHFNRLVMDSGVIQVKTERLGFGHLRIGTYAEIESSLNNVIVDNLNRKFYDVDLQLSAPKVAFYLMLNPGREIKTNGFIVNYKPDRISNDLGKTILDTTRDMQALSSLTTPQLAEENVVPEIPETDPLISGAEKILGTQETEDENETQAEQGAEEHNGNAEGGMEEQDVEVEDETEEQNREDRG
;
A
#
# COMPACT_ATOMS: atom_id res chain seq x y z
N MET A 1 17.73 -50.99 8.55
CA MET A 1 16.46 -51.72 8.31
C MET A 1 16.03 -51.55 6.86
N THR A 2 15.45 -52.57 6.25
CA THR A 2 14.88 -52.50 4.90
C THR A 2 13.44 -53.01 4.92
N ALA A 3 12.50 -52.29 4.33
CA ALA A 3 11.09 -52.67 4.27
C ALA A 3 10.43 -52.22 2.96
N GLU A 4 9.53 -53.04 2.44
CA GLU A 4 8.80 -52.78 1.21
C GLU A 4 7.37 -53.35 1.34
N ALA A 5 6.35 -52.49 1.24
CA ALA A 5 4.93 -52.89 1.36
C ALA A 5 4.00 -51.83 0.76
N LYS A 6 2.69 -52.06 0.71
CA LYS A 6 1.71 -51.01 0.32
C LYS A 6 1.69 -49.86 1.33
N ASN A 7 1.58 -50.20 2.62
CA ASN A 7 1.69 -49.27 3.75
C ASN A 7 2.71 -49.83 4.77
N ILE A 8 3.46 -48.96 5.43
CA ILE A 8 4.53 -49.35 6.36
C ILE A 8 4.34 -48.62 7.68
N TYR A 9 4.15 -49.37 8.77
CA TYR A 9 4.10 -48.84 10.14
C TYR A 9 5.18 -49.53 10.98
N ILE A 10 6.16 -48.77 11.46
CA ILE A 10 7.27 -49.30 12.27
C ILE A 10 7.38 -48.48 13.55
N ARG A 11 7.48 -49.17 14.69
CA ARG A 11 7.78 -48.56 15.99
C ARG A 11 8.98 -49.21 16.65
N ALA A 12 10.04 -48.44 16.86
CA ALA A 12 11.15 -48.82 17.74
C ALA A 12 10.82 -48.38 19.17
N VAL A 13 10.57 -49.36 20.04
CA VAL A 13 10.19 -49.11 21.45
C VAL A 13 11.37 -48.78 22.37
N ALA A 14 12.61 -48.88 21.86
CA ALA A 14 13.84 -48.47 22.53
C ALA A 14 14.98 -48.32 21.49
N GLY A 15 15.89 -47.37 21.74
CA GLY A 15 17.05 -47.11 20.87
C GLY A 15 16.71 -46.40 19.55
N ASP A 16 17.70 -46.34 18.66
CA ASP A 16 17.60 -45.63 17.39
C ASP A 16 17.05 -46.52 16.27
N LEU A 17 16.34 -45.90 15.32
CA LEU A 17 15.87 -46.53 14.10
C LEU A 17 16.84 -46.20 12.95
N ILE A 18 17.69 -47.16 12.61
CA ILE A 18 18.68 -47.04 11.53
C ILE A 18 18.12 -47.62 10.23
N LEU A 19 17.96 -46.79 9.21
CA LEU A 19 17.28 -47.10 7.95
C LEU A 19 18.28 -47.31 6.80
N ASN A 20 18.02 -48.33 5.98
CA ASN A 20 18.73 -48.52 4.71
C ASN A 20 17.85 -48.12 3.53
N ARG A 21 16.63 -48.67 3.46
CA ARG A 21 15.64 -48.38 2.40
C ARG A 21 14.23 -48.77 2.86
N ILE A 22 13.29 -47.84 2.84
CA ILE A 22 11.88 -48.02 3.19
C ILE A 22 11.05 -47.49 2.02
N GLU A 23 10.29 -48.35 1.36
CA GLU A 23 9.60 -47.97 0.12
C GLU A 23 8.20 -48.54 0.06
N THR A 24 7.25 -47.71 -0.38
CA THR A 24 5.89 -48.18 -0.68
C THR A 24 5.77 -48.59 -2.14
N LYS A 25 5.10 -49.71 -2.41
CA LYS A 25 4.82 -50.15 -3.79
C LYS A 25 3.32 -50.26 -4.06
N VAL A 26 2.96 -49.96 -5.31
CA VAL A 26 1.64 -50.30 -5.87
C VAL A 26 1.65 -51.81 -6.17
N PRO A 27 0.69 -52.61 -5.65
CA PRO A 27 0.64 -54.03 -5.98
C PRO A 27 0.40 -54.22 -7.48
N VAL A 28 1.30 -54.95 -8.15
CA VAL A 28 1.12 -55.36 -9.55
C VAL A 28 -0.01 -56.38 -9.58
N VAL A 29 -1.11 -56.06 -10.26
CA VAL A 29 -2.14 -57.05 -10.59
C VAL A 29 -1.57 -57.94 -11.69
N GLU A 30 -1.05 -59.12 -11.32
CA GLU A 30 -0.77 -60.17 -12.30
C GLU A 30 -2.12 -60.66 -12.86
N ASN A 31 -2.52 -60.14 -14.01
CA ASN A 31 -3.60 -60.73 -14.80
C ASN A 31 -3.12 -62.11 -15.26
N GLY A 32 -3.59 -63.15 -14.58
CA GLY A 32 -3.32 -64.54 -14.93
C GLY A 32 -3.71 -64.85 -16.36
N GLU A 33 -2.76 -65.39 -17.13
CA GLU A 33 -3.00 -66.07 -18.38
C GLU A 33 -3.93 -67.27 -18.17
N ASN A 34 -4.99 -67.35 -18.98
CA ASN A 34 -5.74 -68.54 -19.46
C ASN A 34 -7.01 -68.01 -20.15
N GLY A 35 -7.38 -68.28 -21.40
CA GLY A 35 -6.90 -69.15 -22.45
C GLY A 35 -7.96 -69.12 -23.57
N GLU A 36 -7.51 -69.21 -24.81
CA GLU A 36 -8.18 -69.75 -26.02
C GLU A 36 -9.64 -69.39 -26.38
N ASN A 37 -9.74 -68.77 -27.57
CA ASN A 37 -10.63 -69.09 -28.71
C ASN A 37 -12.16 -69.07 -28.60
N GLY A 38 -12.80 -68.29 -29.49
CA GLY A 38 -14.16 -68.54 -29.95
C GLY A 38 -14.82 -67.39 -30.71
N GLU A 39 -14.77 -67.43 -32.03
CA GLU A 39 -15.48 -66.54 -32.97
C GLU A 39 -17.03 -66.65 -32.93
N ASN A 40 -17.66 -65.58 -33.43
CA ASN A 40 -18.96 -65.48 -34.15
C ASN A 40 -20.30 -65.43 -33.39
N GLY A 41 -21.13 -64.44 -33.78
CA GLY A 41 -22.58 -64.63 -33.91
C GLY A 41 -23.46 -63.42 -33.57
N GLU A 42 -23.99 -62.76 -34.60
CA GLU A 42 -25.11 -61.80 -34.56
C GLU A 42 -26.38 -62.39 -33.92
N ASN A 43 -27.16 -61.57 -33.19
CA ASN A 43 -28.59 -61.28 -33.48
C ASN A 43 -29.26 -60.48 -32.35
N GLY A 44 -30.19 -59.61 -32.75
CA GLY A 44 -30.85 -58.61 -31.90
C GLY A 44 -32.13 -59.04 -31.18
N GLU A 45 -32.71 -58.01 -30.56
CA GLU A 45 -34.06 -57.84 -30.01
C GLU A 45 -34.54 -58.77 -28.87
N ASN A 46 -34.62 -58.22 -27.64
CA ASN A 46 -35.93 -57.94 -27.04
C ASN A 46 -35.82 -57.14 -25.74
N GLY A 47 -36.69 -56.14 -25.60
CA GLY A 47 -36.91 -55.40 -24.36
C GLY A 47 -37.71 -56.19 -23.33
N GLY A 48 -37.44 -55.93 -22.06
CA GLY A 48 -38.19 -56.45 -20.92
C GLY A 48 -37.56 -56.01 -19.61
N ASN A 49 -38.26 -55.12 -18.90
CA ASN A 49 -37.90 -54.53 -17.61
C ASN A 49 -37.43 -55.55 -16.55
N GLY A 50 -36.40 -55.17 -15.79
CA GLY A 50 -36.00 -55.78 -14.53
C GLY A 50 -35.08 -54.84 -13.78
N GLU A 51 -35.48 -54.47 -12.58
CA GLU A 51 -34.75 -53.69 -11.59
C GLU A 51 -33.39 -54.32 -11.20
N ASP A 52 -32.58 -53.52 -10.52
CA ASP A 52 -31.28 -53.80 -9.87
C ASP A 52 -29.98 -53.58 -10.67
N ASP A 53 -29.06 -52.91 -9.97
CA ASP A 53 -27.65 -52.60 -10.26
C ASP A 53 -27.33 -51.31 -11.01
N ASN A 54 -27.80 -50.17 -10.48
CA ASN A 54 -27.01 -48.93 -10.56
C ASN A 54 -25.88 -49.04 -9.53
N LYS A 55 -24.84 -49.81 -9.87
CA LYS A 55 -23.52 -49.70 -9.24
C LYS A 55 -23.07 -48.26 -9.44
N ASP A 56 -22.90 -47.54 -8.34
CA ASP A 56 -22.17 -46.28 -8.32
C ASP A 56 -20.91 -46.38 -9.18
N PRO A 57 -20.67 -45.47 -10.13
CA PRO A 57 -19.36 -45.33 -10.76
C PRO A 57 -18.29 -44.88 -9.75
N ASP A 58 -18.72 -44.35 -8.60
CA ASP A 58 -17.86 -43.73 -7.58
C ASP A 58 -17.10 -44.74 -6.69
N GLU A 59 -17.42 -46.03 -6.71
CA GLU A 59 -16.65 -47.03 -5.96
C GLU A 59 -15.37 -47.51 -6.68
N LYS A 60 -15.11 -47.05 -7.92
CA LYS A 60 -13.87 -47.38 -8.65
C LYS A 60 -12.79 -46.30 -8.63
N GLU A 61 -13.07 -45.12 -8.06
CA GLU A 61 -12.09 -44.03 -7.95
C GLU A 61 -11.59 -43.79 -6.51
N THR A 62 -11.73 -44.78 -5.62
CA THR A 62 -11.23 -44.69 -4.22
C THR A 62 -10.16 -45.73 -3.88
N ALA A 63 -9.70 -46.54 -4.85
CA ALA A 63 -8.78 -47.64 -4.60
C ALA A 63 -7.27 -47.33 -4.73
N GLU A 64 -6.86 -46.11 -5.13
CA GLU A 64 -5.46 -45.84 -5.52
C GLU A 64 -4.55 -45.08 -4.53
N VAL A 65 -5.00 -44.53 -3.39
CA VAL A 65 -4.11 -43.66 -2.57
C VAL A 65 -3.93 -44.11 -1.12
N ALA A 66 -3.35 -45.30 -0.91
CA ALA A 66 -2.71 -45.61 0.37
C ALA A 66 -1.31 -46.18 0.12
N ARG A 67 -0.33 -45.28 0.24
CA ARG A 67 1.13 -45.48 0.20
C ARG A 67 1.75 -44.73 1.38
N GLU A 68 1.30 -45.07 2.58
CA GLU A 68 1.68 -44.39 3.81
C GLU A 68 2.89 -45.05 4.48
N ILE A 69 3.84 -44.23 4.93
CA ILE A 69 4.96 -44.62 5.78
C ILE A 69 4.84 -43.89 7.10
N ARG A 70 4.76 -44.64 8.20
CA ARG A 70 4.81 -44.10 9.56
C ARG A 70 5.91 -44.77 10.37
N LEU A 71 6.91 -43.99 10.77
CA LEU A 71 8.05 -44.45 11.56
C LEU A 71 8.05 -43.74 12.92
N VAL A 72 8.06 -44.51 14.00
CA VAL A 72 8.13 -44.00 15.37
C VAL A 72 9.35 -44.60 16.06
N SER A 73 10.17 -43.77 16.70
CA SER A 73 11.35 -44.20 17.47
C SER A 73 11.41 -43.45 18.79
N VAL A 74 11.85 -44.14 19.86
CA VAL A 74 12.20 -43.44 21.11
C VAL A 74 13.49 -42.65 20.94
N GLY A 75 14.51 -43.24 20.29
CA GLY A 75 15.77 -42.59 19.95
C GLY A 75 15.73 -41.94 18.56
N ASP A 76 16.88 -41.82 17.92
CA ASP A 76 17.01 -41.11 16.65
C ASP A 76 16.38 -41.91 15.48
N ILE A 77 15.97 -41.23 14.40
CA ILE A 77 15.63 -41.86 13.12
C ILE A 77 16.67 -41.42 12.08
N ILE A 78 17.56 -42.34 11.67
CA ILE A 78 18.72 -42.00 10.84
C ILE A 78 18.89 -42.92 9.63
N GLY A 79 19.43 -42.37 8.55
CA GLY A 79 19.83 -43.14 7.37
C GLY A 79 21.25 -43.71 7.52
N ASN A 80 21.46 -44.94 7.07
CA ASN A 80 22.72 -45.69 7.16
C ASN A 80 23.66 -45.51 5.95
N GLY A 81 23.25 -44.72 4.95
CA GLY A 81 24.01 -44.49 3.72
C GLY A 81 24.10 -43.00 3.38
N GLN A 82 25.22 -42.57 2.81
CA GLN A 82 25.39 -41.20 2.33
C GLN A 82 24.64 -41.03 1.01
N ASN A 83 23.81 -39.99 0.90
CA ASN A 83 23.20 -39.52 -0.35
C ASN A 83 22.27 -40.50 -1.12
N ALA A 84 21.92 -41.68 -0.59
CA ALA A 84 20.91 -42.55 -1.23
C ALA A 84 19.50 -42.21 -0.74
N LEU A 85 18.48 -42.35 -1.60
CA LEU A 85 17.07 -42.26 -1.18
C LEU A 85 16.78 -43.34 -0.13
N VAL A 86 16.33 -42.93 1.06
CA VAL A 86 16.10 -43.84 2.19
C VAL A 86 14.61 -44.15 2.36
N ILE A 87 13.72 -43.18 2.11
CA ILE A 87 12.28 -43.31 2.33
C ILE A 87 11.53 -42.89 1.07
N ASP A 88 10.59 -43.71 0.55
CA ASP A 88 9.74 -43.39 -0.61
C ASP A 88 8.26 -43.76 -0.32
N GLY A 89 7.44 -42.74 -0.11
CA GLY A 89 6.02 -42.87 0.22
C GLY A 89 5.18 -41.70 -0.30
N ASN A 90 3.89 -41.90 -0.53
CA ASN A 90 3.00 -40.78 -0.87
C ASN A 90 2.75 -39.88 0.36
N ARG A 91 2.61 -40.50 1.54
CA ARG A 91 2.50 -39.83 2.84
C ARG A 91 3.60 -40.34 3.77
N VAL A 92 4.33 -39.44 4.40
CA VAL A 92 5.47 -39.78 5.26
C VAL A 92 5.29 -39.12 6.63
N GLU A 93 5.18 -39.95 7.68
CA GLU A 93 5.12 -39.53 9.08
C GLU A 93 6.33 -40.09 9.85
N LEU A 94 7.13 -39.21 10.44
CA LEU A 94 8.33 -39.54 11.22
C LEU A 94 8.20 -38.97 12.64
N VAL A 95 8.36 -39.79 13.67
CA VAL A 95 8.28 -39.36 15.07
C VAL A 95 9.46 -39.89 15.86
N SER A 96 10.35 -39.01 16.30
CA SER A 96 11.40 -39.29 17.29
C SER A 96 11.01 -38.70 18.65
N GLU A 97 10.63 -39.55 19.59
CA GLU A 97 10.06 -39.10 20.87
C GLU A 97 11.10 -38.38 21.75
N GLN A 98 12.37 -38.79 21.73
CA GLN A 98 13.44 -38.20 22.56
C GLN A 98 14.74 -37.89 21.79
N GLY A 99 14.75 -38.13 20.48
CA GLY A 99 15.92 -38.00 19.63
C GLY A 99 15.76 -36.96 18.53
N SER A 100 16.61 -37.10 17.51
CA SER A 100 16.63 -36.33 16.27
C SER A 100 16.08 -37.16 15.09
N ILE A 101 15.69 -36.46 14.02
CA ILE A 101 15.41 -37.08 12.71
C ILE A 101 16.49 -36.62 11.74
N GLY A 102 17.20 -37.55 11.10
CA GLY A 102 18.39 -37.25 10.30
C GLY A 102 19.66 -37.08 11.14
N ASN A 103 20.83 -37.09 10.49
CA ASN A 103 22.12 -37.04 11.19
C ASN A 103 22.63 -35.59 11.37
N SER A 104 22.72 -34.82 10.28
CA SER A 104 23.16 -33.42 10.27
C SER A 104 22.75 -32.72 8.97
N ARG A 105 23.06 -31.43 8.83
CA ARG A 105 22.86 -30.66 7.58
C ARG A 105 23.66 -31.23 6.40
N GLU A 106 24.85 -31.77 6.65
CA GLU A 106 25.72 -32.38 5.63
C GLU A 106 25.31 -33.82 5.31
N ASN A 107 24.54 -34.47 6.20
CA ASN A 107 24.06 -35.84 6.02
C ASN A 107 22.60 -35.97 6.49
N PRO A 108 21.65 -35.31 5.80
CA PRO A 108 20.24 -35.35 6.14
C PRO A 108 19.64 -36.72 5.82
N LEU A 109 18.49 -37.03 6.43
CA LEU A 109 17.71 -38.20 6.03
C LEU A 109 17.01 -37.91 4.69
N ARG A 110 17.33 -38.69 3.66
CA ARG A 110 16.71 -38.52 2.34
C ARG A 110 15.36 -39.18 2.24
N ILE A 111 14.37 -38.40 1.82
CA ILE A 111 12.98 -38.82 1.67
C ILE A 111 12.46 -38.51 0.25
N LYS A 112 11.38 -39.17 -0.12
CA LYS A 112 10.50 -38.87 -1.25
C LYS A 112 9.07 -38.95 -0.72
N SER A 113 8.49 -37.81 -0.34
CA SER A 113 7.07 -37.67 -0.01
C SER A 113 6.28 -37.19 -1.23
N GLY A 114 5.00 -37.58 -1.34
CA GLY A 114 4.10 -37.13 -2.39
C GLY A 114 3.09 -36.10 -1.89
N ALA A 115 2.01 -35.92 -2.64
CA ALA A 115 0.87 -35.05 -2.29
C ALA A 115 0.12 -35.49 -1.03
N GLY A 116 0.43 -36.69 -0.50
CA GLY A 116 -0.11 -37.17 0.77
C GLY A 116 0.51 -36.52 2.01
N GLY A 117 1.52 -35.65 1.85
CA GLY A 117 2.04 -34.81 2.93
C GLY A 117 3.22 -35.37 3.72
N LEU A 118 3.95 -34.44 4.37
CA LEU A 118 5.06 -34.70 5.28
C LEU A 118 4.69 -34.29 6.71
N ARG A 119 4.77 -35.25 7.64
CA ARG A 119 4.77 -35.02 9.08
C ARG A 119 6.09 -35.45 9.70
N ALA A 120 6.74 -34.59 10.47
CA ALA A 120 7.96 -34.92 11.20
C ALA A 120 7.93 -34.28 12.60
N ALA A 121 8.14 -35.07 13.65
CA ALA A 121 8.19 -34.58 15.02
C ALA A 121 9.43 -35.13 15.73
N ALA A 122 10.24 -34.25 16.32
CA ALA A 122 11.43 -34.61 17.09
C ALA A 122 11.56 -33.76 18.36
N THR A 123 12.13 -34.34 19.42
CA THR A 123 12.53 -33.54 20.59
C THR A 123 13.75 -32.69 20.27
N ARG A 124 14.70 -33.22 19.48
CA ARG A 124 15.93 -32.54 19.04
C ARG A 124 15.83 -32.17 17.54
N ASP A 125 16.95 -32.11 16.84
CA ASP A 125 17.02 -31.56 15.49
C ASP A 125 16.31 -32.43 14.44
N ILE A 126 15.82 -31.79 13.38
CA ILE A 126 15.24 -32.42 12.19
C ILE A 126 16.07 -31.99 10.97
N HIS A 127 16.65 -32.96 10.26
CA HIS A 127 17.42 -32.76 9.04
C HIS A 127 16.90 -33.66 7.93
N LEU A 128 16.10 -33.11 7.01
CA LEU A 128 15.46 -33.85 5.92
C LEU A 128 15.84 -33.26 4.55
N SER A 129 16.00 -34.13 3.55
CA SER A 129 16.25 -33.75 2.16
C SER A 129 15.31 -34.51 1.24
N GLN A 130 14.38 -33.80 0.59
CA GLN A 130 13.51 -34.31 -0.46
C GLN A 130 14.36 -34.55 -1.71
N ALA A 131 14.45 -35.81 -2.12
CA ALA A 131 15.30 -36.23 -3.22
C ALA A 131 14.80 -35.72 -4.58
N GLU A 132 13.49 -35.68 -4.77
CA GLU A 132 12.81 -35.32 -6.02
C GLU A 132 11.38 -34.83 -5.72
N GLY A 133 10.90 -33.86 -6.48
CA GLY A 133 9.54 -33.33 -6.40
C GLY A 133 9.33 -32.34 -5.26
N ASP A 134 8.09 -31.88 -5.15
CA ASP A 134 7.67 -30.89 -4.16
C ASP A 134 7.50 -31.50 -2.76
N VAL A 135 7.54 -30.64 -1.74
CA VAL A 135 7.31 -31.01 -0.34
C VAL A 135 6.00 -30.37 0.10
N TYR A 136 5.01 -31.20 0.36
CA TYR A 136 3.73 -30.81 0.95
C TYR A 136 3.84 -30.89 2.48
N LEU A 137 3.93 -29.75 3.15
CA LEU A 137 4.20 -29.64 4.59
C LEU A 137 2.91 -29.73 5.40
N GLU A 138 2.68 -30.85 6.08
CA GLU A 138 1.57 -30.94 7.04
C GLU A 138 1.96 -30.48 8.45
N SER A 139 3.13 -30.92 8.94
CA SER A 139 3.64 -30.48 10.26
C SER A 139 5.08 -30.95 10.46
N VAL A 140 6.01 -30.03 10.69
CA VAL A 140 7.41 -30.32 11.00
C VAL A 140 7.80 -29.60 12.29
N VAL A 141 7.87 -30.34 13.40
CA VAL A 141 8.04 -29.79 14.74
C VAL A 141 9.27 -30.35 15.43
N SER A 142 10.25 -29.47 15.69
CA SER A 142 11.31 -29.71 16.67
C SER A 142 10.99 -28.99 17.98
N THR A 143 10.98 -29.72 19.09
CA THR A 143 10.58 -29.14 20.40
C THR A 143 11.71 -28.33 21.06
N LEU A 144 12.98 -28.73 20.88
CA LEU A 144 14.14 -28.05 21.49
C LEU A 144 15.28 -27.77 20.50
N GLY A 145 15.21 -28.34 19.30
CA GLY A 145 16.29 -28.31 18.31
C GLY A 145 15.96 -27.46 17.09
N ASP A 146 16.80 -27.61 16.08
CA ASP A 146 16.70 -26.91 14.80
C ASP A 146 15.91 -27.75 13.77
N VAL A 147 15.32 -27.08 12.78
CA VAL A 147 14.70 -27.71 11.61
C VAL A 147 15.46 -27.29 10.37
N TRP A 148 15.93 -28.26 9.60
CA TRP A 148 16.59 -28.07 8.33
C TRP A 148 15.90 -28.94 7.29
N LEU A 149 15.32 -28.30 6.27
CA LEU A 149 14.63 -28.97 5.16
C LEU A 149 15.24 -28.51 3.83
N GLN A 150 15.42 -29.45 2.91
CA GLN A 150 15.86 -29.17 1.55
C GLN A 150 14.95 -29.85 0.53
N ALA A 151 14.46 -29.09 -0.44
CA ALA A 151 13.85 -29.56 -1.67
C ALA A 151 14.85 -29.36 -2.83
N LEU A 152 15.52 -30.42 -3.27
CA LEU A 152 16.62 -30.30 -4.25
C LEU A 152 16.16 -29.75 -5.60
N ASN A 153 15.00 -30.22 -6.07
CA ASN A 153 14.40 -29.86 -7.36
C ASN A 153 12.88 -29.77 -7.19
N GLY A 154 12.42 -28.96 -6.23
CA GLY A 154 11.00 -28.82 -5.92
C GLY A 154 10.75 -27.62 -5.02
N SER A 155 9.47 -27.41 -4.74
CA SER A 155 8.97 -26.31 -3.91
C SER A 155 8.47 -26.83 -2.56
N PHE A 156 8.33 -25.94 -1.59
CA PHE A 156 7.59 -26.21 -0.36
C PHE A 156 6.20 -25.62 -0.48
N PHE A 157 5.17 -26.44 -0.28
CA PHE A 157 3.78 -26.03 -0.24
C PHE A 157 3.20 -26.32 1.13
N ASP A 158 2.30 -25.46 1.57
CA ASP A 158 1.43 -25.79 2.68
C ASP A 158 0.54 -27.00 2.30
N ALA A 159 0.34 -27.89 3.28
CA ALA A 159 -0.57 -29.02 3.21
C ALA A 159 -1.29 -29.25 4.55
N ASN A 160 -1.21 -28.34 5.51
CA ASN A 160 -1.89 -28.47 6.79
C ASN A 160 -3.30 -27.90 6.71
N TYR A 161 -4.15 -28.55 5.91
CA TYR A 161 -5.58 -28.25 5.74
C TYR A 161 -6.41 -28.47 7.02
N THR A 162 -6.05 -27.80 8.11
CA THR A 162 -6.89 -27.57 9.27
C THR A 162 -7.62 -26.23 9.10
N GLN A 163 -8.22 -26.04 7.92
CA GLN A 163 -9.57 -25.49 7.89
C GLN A 163 -10.47 -26.50 8.60
N GLN A 164 -10.44 -26.50 9.95
CA GLN A 164 -11.53 -27.08 10.69
C GLN A 164 -12.77 -26.29 10.29
N ARG A 165 -13.57 -26.90 9.41
CA ARG A 165 -14.97 -26.59 9.23
C ARG A 165 -15.53 -26.36 10.63
N ASP A 166 -16.06 -25.17 10.85
CA ASP A 166 -16.69 -24.77 12.09
C ASP A 166 -17.53 -25.92 12.66
N GLU A 167 -17.02 -26.61 13.69
CA GLU A 167 -17.66 -27.81 14.26
C GLU A 167 -18.84 -27.43 15.17
N ARG A 168 -19.18 -26.13 15.26
CA ARG A 168 -20.39 -25.68 15.96
C ARG A 168 -21.60 -26.42 15.39
N THR A 169 -22.37 -27.03 16.28
CA THR A 169 -23.61 -27.70 15.88
C THR A 169 -24.59 -26.66 15.32
N GLU A 170 -25.57 -27.11 14.50
CA GLU A 170 -26.62 -26.24 13.96
C GLU A 170 -27.30 -25.41 15.06
N GLU A 171 -27.46 -26.00 16.26
CA GLU A 171 -28.00 -25.34 17.44
C GLU A 171 -27.08 -24.25 18.01
N GLU A 172 -25.76 -24.44 17.99
CA GLU A 172 -24.78 -23.46 18.48
C GLU A 172 -24.61 -22.27 17.52
N LEU A 173 -24.71 -22.51 16.22
CA LEU A 173 -24.72 -21.46 15.18
C LEU A 173 -26.01 -20.62 15.27
N GLU A 174 -27.15 -21.27 15.46
CA GLU A 174 -28.43 -20.59 15.66
C GLU A 174 -28.42 -19.68 16.91
N GLN A 175 -27.89 -20.19 18.04
CA GLN A 175 -27.76 -19.40 19.26
C GLN A 175 -26.80 -18.21 19.11
N HIS A 176 -25.79 -18.33 18.24
CA HIS A 176 -24.86 -17.25 17.95
C HIS A 176 -25.50 -16.16 17.09
N TRP A 177 -26.24 -16.53 16.03
CA TRP A 177 -26.97 -15.58 15.18
C TRP A 177 -28.09 -14.86 15.92
N LYS A 178 -28.76 -15.54 16.87
CA LYS A 178 -29.72 -14.93 17.80
C LYS A 178 -29.05 -13.88 18.69
N ARG A 179 -27.86 -14.18 19.22
CA ARG A 179 -27.09 -13.23 20.05
C ARG A 179 -26.62 -12.00 19.29
N LEU A 180 -26.27 -12.17 18.01
CA LEU A 180 -25.94 -11.07 17.11
C LEU A 180 -27.17 -10.33 16.56
N ARG A 181 -28.38 -10.76 16.95
CA ARG A 181 -29.67 -10.18 16.53
C ARG A 181 -29.88 -10.19 15.01
N LEU A 182 -29.44 -11.26 14.33
CA LEU A 182 -29.50 -11.37 12.86
C LEU A 182 -30.69 -12.17 12.33
N ILE A 183 -31.38 -12.90 13.22
CA ILE A 183 -32.52 -13.78 12.90
C ILE A 183 -33.65 -13.63 13.93
N ASP A 184 -34.82 -14.13 13.56
CA ASP A 184 -36.00 -14.28 14.43
C ASP A 184 -36.41 -12.98 15.16
N ALA A 185 -36.94 -13.10 16.38
CA ALA A 185 -37.56 -11.99 17.12
C ALA A 185 -36.54 -10.93 17.57
N GLU A 186 -35.27 -11.33 17.73
CA GLU A 186 -34.17 -10.48 18.15
C GLU A 186 -33.75 -9.48 17.05
N ALA A 187 -33.83 -9.87 15.77
CA ALA A 187 -33.61 -8.95 14.65
C ALA A 187 -34.72 -7.90 14.54
N GLU A 188 -35.98 -8.30 14.78
CA GLU A 188 -37.12 -7.38 14.82
C GLU A 188 -37.01 -6.41 15.99
N GLU A 189 -36.51 -6.84 17.16
CA GLU A 189 -36.24 -5.97 18.30
C GLU A 189 -35.22 -4.86 17.96
N SER A 190 -34.17 -5.20 17.20
CA SER A 190 -33.18 -4.21 16.72
C SER A 190 -33.79 -3.17 15.77
N VAL A 191 -34.75 -3.55 14.93
CA VAL A 191 -35.47 -2.61 14.07
C VAL A 191 -36.33 -1.65 14.87
N GLN A 192 -37.04 -2.16 15.87
CA GLN A 192 -37.86 -1.33 16.74
C GLN A 192 -37.01 -0.33 17.53
N GLU A 193 -35.81 -0.72 17.98
CA GLU A 193 -34.86 0.19 18.63
C GLU A 193 -34.36 1.29 17.69
N THR A 194 -34.00 0.96 16.44
CA THR A 194 -33.54 1.93 15.43
C THR A 194 -34.64 2.92 15.05
N ILE A 195 -35.86 2.43 14.80
CA ILE A 195 -37.03 3.27 14.49
C ILE A 195 -37.32 4.20 15.68
N ALA A 196 -37.36 3.68 16.90
CA ALA A 196 -37.61 4.49 18.09
C ALA A 196 -36.52 5.55 18.33
N ALA A 197 -35.25 5.24 18.03
CA ALA A 197 -34.16 6.21 18.12
C ALA A 197 -34.30 7.34 17.09
N TYR A 198 -34.70 7.02 15.86
CA TYR A 198 -34.93 7.98 14.79
C TYR A 198 -36.13 8.90 15.07
N GLU A 199 -37.26 8.32 15.52
CA GLU A 199 -38.43 9.09 15.96
C GLU A 199 -38.08 10.06 17.10
N LYS A 200 -37.24 9.62 18.03
CA LYS A 200 -36.76 10.46 19.14
C LYS A 200 -35.85 11.59 18.65
N ALA A 201 -34.99 11.34 17.67
CA ALA A 201 -34.14 12.37 17.06
C ALA A 201 -34.99 13.44 16.36
N LYS A 202 -35.99 13.03 15.56
CA LYS A 202 -36.93 13.94 14.89
C LYS A 202 -37.76 14.75 15.87
N LYS A 203 -38.19 14.14 16.98
CA LYS A 203 -38.83 14.87 18.08
C LYS A 203 -37.93 15.94 18.68
N HIS A 204 -36.65 15.63 18.87
CA HIS A 204 -35.69 16.58 19.41
C HIS A 204 -35.43 17.78 18.46
N GLU A 205 -35.42 17.54 17.15
CA GLU A 205 -35.32 18.58 16.12
C GLU A 205 -36.54 19.53 16.16
N TYR A 206 -37.76 18.96 16.25
CA TYR A 206 -39.00 19.73 16.40
C TYR A 206 -39.00 20.59 17.68
N GLU A 207 -38.65 20.02 18.83
CA GLU A 207 -38.55 20.77 20.10
C GLU A 207 -37.50 21.88 20.02
N THR A 208 -36.39 21.63 19.32
CA THR A 208 -35.31 22.61 19.13
C THR A 208 -35.76 23.77 18.26
N TYR A 209 -36.49 23.52 17.18
CA TYR A 209 -37.10 24.55 16.34
C TYR A 209 -37.98 25.52 17.14
N TRP A 210 -38.91 24.98 17.94
CA TRP A 210 -39.82 25.81 18.73
C TRP A 210 -39.13 26.52 19.89
N ARG A 211 -38.09 25.92 20.47
CA ARG A 211 -37.22 26.59 21.43
C ARG A 211 -36.49 27.79 20.82
N LEU A 212 -36.01 27.67 19.57
CA LEU A 212 -35.37 28.76 18.85
C LEU A 212 -36.35 29.90 18.49
N ARG A 213 -37.64 29.59 18.36
CA ARG A 213 -38.73 30.58 18.29
C ARG A 213 -39.21 31.08 19.65
N ASN A 214 -38.41 30.85 20.69
CA ASN A 214 -38.66 31.31 22.06
C ASN A 214 -40.07 30.96 22.54
N ILE A 215 -40.47 29.70 22.35
CA ILE A 215 -41.76 29.24 22.81
C ILE A 215 -41.89 29.38 24.33
N GLN A 216 -42.98 29.99 24.77
CA GLN A 216 -43.28 30.24 26.18
C GLN A 216 -44.70 29.82 26.51
N LEU A 217 -44.86 29.16 27.65
CA LEU A 217 -46.15 28.87 28.21
C LEU A 217 -46.76 30.16 28.78
N VAL A 218 -47.98 30.48 28.40
CA VAL A 218 -48.69 31.64 28.94
C VAL A 218 -49.19 31.29 30.33
N CYS A 219 -48.78 32.09 31.32
CA CYS A 219 -49.22 31.94 32.71
C CYS A 219 -50.04 33.14 33.20
N ASP A 220 -50.96 32.91 34.14
CA ASP A 220 -51.74 33.95 34.81
C ASP A 220 -50.92 34.75 35.84
N GLU A 221 -51.54 35.75 36.47
CA GLU A 221 -50.89 36.62 37.47
C GLU A 221 -50.38 35.87 38.72
N GLN A 222 -50.74 34.60 38.91
CA GLN A 222 -50.25 33.73 39.98
C GLN A 222 -49.19 32.72 39.50
N GLY A 223 -48.83 32.74 38.21
CA GLY A 223 -47.85 31.85 37.60
C GLY A 223 -48.41 30.47 37.24
N GLN A 224 -49.74 30.30 37.15
CA GLN A 224 -50.36 29.06 36.69
C GLN A 224 -50.60 29.09 35.17
N PRO A 225 -50.48 27.95 34.45
CA PRO A 225 -50.73 27.89 33.00
C PRO A 225 -52.15 28.35 32.65
N VAL A 226 -52.26 29.21 31.65
CA VAL A 226 -53.55 29.57 31.05
C VAL A 226 -53.95 28.45 30.09
N TYR A 227 -55.19 27.98 30.20
CA TYR A 227 -55.75 26.95 29.32
C TYR A 227 -56.77 27.58 28.38
N ASP A 228 -56.84 27.08 27.15
CA ASP A 228 -57.86 27.47 26.17
C ASP A 228 -59.24 26.85 26.46
N ASP A 229 -60.24 27.18 25.64
CA ASP A 229 -61.61 26.67 25.75
C ASP A 229 -61.73 25.13 25.58
N GLN A 230 -60.64 24.46 25.16
CA GLN A 230 -60.53 23.02 24.96
C GLN A 230 -59.73 22.34 26.09
N GLY A 231 -59.22 23.11 27.05
CA GLY A 231 -58.44 22.63 28.19
C GLY A 231 -56.98 22.35 27.88
N GLN A 232 -56.43 22.87 26.78
CA GLN A 232 -55.02 22.77 26.40
C GLN A 232 -54.24 24.01 26.86
N PRO A 233 -52.99 23.86 27.36
CA PRO A 233 -52.18 25.00 27.76
C PRO A 233 -51.86 25.91 26.58
N VAL A 234 -52.02 27.23 26.78
CA VAL A 234 -51.77 28.24 25.74
C VAL A 234 -50.28 28.56 25.68
N TYR A 235 -49.70 28.50 24.47
CA TYR A 235 -48.32 28.87 24.20
C TYR A 235 -48.24 30.11 23.30
N THR A 236 -47.16 30.87 23.45
CA THR A 236 -46.79 31.99 22.56
C THR A 236 -45.37 31.79 22.06
N TRP A 237 -45.07 32.26 20.85
CA TRP A 237 -43.76 32.15 20.22
C TRP A 237 -43.48 33.39 19.37
N ASP A 238 -42.21 33.62 19.03
CA ASP A 238 -41.77 34.75 18.21
C ASP A 238 -42.06 34.51 16.72
N ASP A 239 -42.49 35.54 15.99
CA ASP A 239 -42.69 35.48 14.53
C ASP A 239 -41.37 35.17 13.81
N TYR A 240 -41.43 34.32 12.78
CA TYR A 240 -40.25 33.99 11.99
C TYR A 240 -39.90 35.12 11.03
N ASP A 241 -38.67 35.63 11.12
CA ASP A 241 -38.12 36.64 10.20
C ASP A 241 -36.94 36.06 9.42
N PRO A 242 -37.07 35.86 8.08
CA PRO A 242 -36.03 35.27 7.27
C PRO A 242 -34.76 36.12 7.16
N GLU A 243 -34.81 37.43 7.41
CA GLU A 243 -33.65 38.32 7.32
C GLU A 243 -32.74 38.26 8.57
N THR A 244 -33.28 37.78 9.71
CA THR A 244 -32.57 37.75 11.00
C THR A 244 -32.39 36.34 11.57
N ALA A 245 -33.03 35.32 10.99
CA ALA A 245 -32.92 33.93 11.41
C ALA A 245 -31.50 33.34 11.22
N SER A 246 -31.03 32.57 12.21
CA SER A 246 -29.79 31.80 12.08
C SER A 246 -29.91 30.71 11.01
N PRO A 247 -28.80 30.25 10.40
CA PRO A 247 -28.85 29.15 9.42
C PRO A 247 -29.55 27.89 9.93
N GLU A 248 -29.38 27.57 11.22
CA GLU A 248 -30.05 26.44 11.88
C GLU A 248 -31.58 26.65 11.99
N LEU A 249 -32.03 27.86 12.36
CA LEU A 249 -33.45 28.21 12.40
C LEU A 249 -34.07 28.22 10.99
N GLN A 250 -33.33 28.69 9.97
CA GLN A 250 -33.78 28.68 8.57
C GLN A 250 -34.01 27.25 8.06
N ALA A 251 -33.07 26.33 8.33
CA ALA A 251 -33.18 24.92 7.93
C ALA A 251 -34.35 24.21 8.65
N LEU A 252 -34.48 24.41 9.96
CA LEU A 252 -35.57 23.82 10.73
C LEU A 252 -36.94 24.45 10.38
N HIS A 253 -36.99 25.74 10.03
CA HIS A 253 -38.23 26.39 9.59
C HIS A 253 -38.74 25.83 8.26
N GLN A 254 -37.86 25.44 7.34
CA GLN A 254 -38.26 24.74 6.12
C GLN A 254 -38.93 23.38 6.40
N LEU A 255 -38.54 22.72 7.49
CA LEU A 255 -39.05 21.41 7.87
C LEU A 255 -40.33 21.49 8.73
N TYR A 256 -40.42 22.45 9.65
CA TYR A 256 -41.48 22.50 10.69
C TYR A 256 -42.29 23.80 10.71
N GLY A 257 -41.98 24.79 9.87
CA GLY A 257 -42.58 26.14 9.93
C GLY A 257 -43.98 26.27 9.32
N GLY A 258 -44.54 25.19 8.77
CA GLY A 258 -45.84 25.21 8.11
C GLY A 258 -47.06 25.14 9.04
N GLU A 259 -46.87 24.78 10.31
CA GLU A 259 -47.96 24.57 11.29
C GLU A 259 -47.65 25.24 12.64
N ASP A 260 -48.69 25.40 13.47
CA ASP A 260 -48.56 25.93 14.85
C ASP A 260 -47.93 24.88 15.78
N PHE A 261 -47.45 25.31 16.94
CA PHE A 261 -46.84 24.41 17.91
C PHE A 261 -47.84 23.41 18.49
N ASP A 262 -47.48 22.13 18.45
CA ASP A 262 -48.20 21.03 19.10
C ASP A 262 -47.30 20.40 20.18
N PRO A 263 -47.66 20.50 21.48
CA PRO A 263 -46.89 19.89 22.57
C PRO A 263 -46.90 18.35 22.56
N ASP A 264 -47.88 17.73 21.89
CA ASP A 264 -48.03 16.28 21.79
C ASP A 264 -47.50 15.73 20.45
N TRP A 265 -46.78 16.56 19.68
CA TRP A 265 -46.24 16.19 18.37
C TRP A 265 -45.40 14.91 18.41
N LYS A 266 -45.64 14.04 17.43
CA LYS A 266 -44.91 12.78 17.22
C LYS A 266 -44.57 12.64 15.76
N TYR A 267 -43.37 12.14 15.51
CA TYR A 267 -42.95 11.73 14.18
C TYR A 267 -43.33 10.27 13.95
N GLU A 268 -44.07 9.99 12.89
CA GLU A 268 -44.35 8.64 12.41
C GLU A 268 -43.47 8.38 11.18
N VAL A 269 -42.59 7.38 11.26
CA VAL A 269 -41.71 7.01 10.14
C VAL A 269 -42.55 6.53 8.96
N SER A 270 -42.31 7.08 7.76
CA SER A 270 -43.00 6.64 6.55
C SER A 270 -42.59 5.23 6.11
N ASN A 271 -43.37 4.60 5.23
CA ASN A 271 -43.03 3.27 4.71
C ASN A 271 -41.71 3.26 3.91
N GLU A 272 -41.40 4.36 3.22
CA GLU A 272 -40.18 4.51 2.42
C GLU A 272 -38.95 4.71 3.30
N GLU A 273 -39.02 5.61 4.30
CA GLU A 273 -37.96 5.80 5.30
C GLU A 273 -37.76 4.55 6.15
N ARG A 274 -38.84 3.81 6.44
CA ARG A 274 -38.75 2.52 7.13
C ARG A 274 -37.95 1.52 6.31
N ILE A 275 -38.13 1.46 4.98
CA ILE A 275 -37.36 0.57 4.11
C ILE A 275 -35.87 0.95 4.12
N GLU A 276 -35.55 2.24 4.06
CA GLU A 276 -34.15 2.72 4.11
C GLU A 276 -33.48 2.46 5.47
N LEU A 277 -34.18 2.77 6.57
CA LEU A 277 -33.67 2.57 7.94
C LEU A 277 -33.55 1.10 8.35
N THR A 278 -34.26 0.20 7.65
CA THR A 278 -34.27 -1.24 7.94
C THR A 278 -33.62 -2.07 6.85
N ALA A 279 -32.94 -1.47 5.87
CA ALA A 279 -32.24 -2.24 4.85
C ALA A 279 -31.16 -3.15 5.48
N GLY A 280 -31.23 -4.46 5.22
CA GLY A 280 -30.23 -5.44 5.69
C GLY A 280 -30.38 -5.97 7.13
N TYR A 281 -31.49 -5.67 7.81
CA TYR A 281 -31.70 -6.05 9.23
C TYR A 281 -31.97 -7.55 9.47
N TYR A 282 -32.55 -8.24 8.49
CA TYR A 282 -33.07 -9.60 8.65
C TYR A 282 -32.46 -10.54 7.63
N TRP A 283 -31.96 -11.67 8.11
CA TRP A 283 -31.38 -12.73 7.29
C TRP A 283 -32.16 -14.03 7.50
N THR A 284 -32.44 -14.77 6.43
CA THR A 284 -33.00 -16.12 6.55
C THR A 284 -31.91 -17.11 6.96
N ARG A 285 -32.29 -18.24 7.58
CA ARG A 285 -31.34 -19.32 7.91
C ARG A 285 -30.56 -19.78 6.67
N GLU A 286 -31.24 -20.00 5.55
CA GLU A 286 -30.58 -20.33 4.28
C GLU A 286 -29.62 -19.23 3.82
N GLN A 287 -29.96 -17.94 4.01
CA GLN A 287 -29.06 -16.84 3.72
C GLN A 287 -27.86 -16.81 4.65
N LEU A 288 -27.92 -17.22 5.91
CA LEU A 288 -26.75 -17.25 6.82
C LEU A 288 -25.88 -18.50 6.65
N GLU A 289 -26.48 -19.60 6.21
CA GLU A 289 -25.77 -20.82 5.81
C GLU A 289 -25.08 -20.68 4.45
N THR A 290 -25.53 -19.73 3.61
CA THR A 290 -25.00 -19.47 2.25
C THR A 290 -24.35 -18.10 2.06
N SER A 291 -24.51 -17.16 3.00
CA SER A 291 -23.81 -15.87 2.98
C SER A 291 -22.47 -16.01 3.68
N LEU A 292 -21.47 -15.39 3.05
CA LEU A 292 -20.26 -14.94 3.71
C LEU A 292 -20.64 -14.40 5.11
N SER A 293 -20.07 -14.99 6.17
CA SER A 293 -20.22 -14.41 7.49
C SER A 293 -19.85 -12.93 7.43
N GLN A 294 -20.69 -12.05 7.98
CA GLN A 294 -20.39 -10.62 8.15
C GLN A 294 -19.05 -10.35 8.88
N VAL A 295 -18.38 -11.39 9.40
CA VAL A 295 -17.00 -11.34 9.89
C VAL A 295 -15.99 -10.94 8.80
N VAL A 296 -16.23 -11.31 7.53
CA VAL A 296 -15.39 -10.93 6.39
C VAL A 296 -15.67 -9.49 5.95
N LEU A 297 -16.94 -9.07 6.01
CA LEU A 297 -17.38 -7.73 5.58
C LEU A 297 -17.24 -6.64 6.69
N ASN A 298 -17.17 -7.02 7.97
CA ASN A 298 -16.97 -6.10 9.11
C ASN A 298 -15.50 -5.96 9.53
N LYS A 299 -14.52 -6.32 8.69
CA LYS A 299 -13.07 -6.11 8.93
C LYS A 299 -12.64 -4.62 8.88
N ARG A 300 -13.54 -3.67 9.18
CA ARG A 300 -13.22 -2.25 9.39
C ARG A 300 -12.61 -1.94 10.76
N THR A 301 -12.51 -2.94 11.65
CA THR A 301 -11.67 -2.86 12.83
C THR A 301 -10.80 -4.10 12.88
N THR A 302 -9.52 -3.92 13.21
CA THR A 302 -8.51 -4.97 13.44
C THR A 302 -9.15 -6.27 13.91
N SER A 303 -9.01 -7.34 13.12
CA SER A 303 -9.69 -8.61 13.36
C SER A 303 -9.42 -9.12 14.78
N THR A 304 -10.48 -9.34 15.56
CA THR A 304 -10.42 -10.06 16.85
C THR A 304 -10.96 -11.49 16.74
N VAL A 305 -11.12 -12.03 15.53
CA VAL A 305 -11.39 -13.47 15.34
C VAL A 305 -10.15 -14.10 14.72
N PRO A 306 -9.21 -14.61 15.53
CA PRO A 306 -8.10 -15.40 15.03
C PRO A 306 -8.66 -16.71 14.46
N PHE A 307 -8.67 -16.84 13.13
CA PHE A 307 -8.54 -18.16 12.53
C PHE A 307 -7.13 -18.64 12.88
N PHE A 308 -7.05 -19.68 13.71
CA PHE A 308 -5.77 -20.29 14.07
C PHE A 308 -5.53 -21.44 13.10
N GLU A 309 -4.78 -21.19 12.04
CA GLU A 309 -4.03 -22.25 11.38
C GLU A 309 -2.85 -22.62 12.28
N ASP A 310 -2.57 -23.92 12.47
CA ASP A 310 -1.38 -24.33 13.20
C ASP A 310 -0.15 -24.10 12.31
N PRO A 311 1.05 -23.81 12.84
CA PRO A 311 2.21 -23.59 11.99
C PRO A 311 2.65 -24.87 11.26
N ASN A 312 3.01 -24.76 9.97
CA ASN A 312 3.61 -25.87 9.24
C ASN A 312 4.93 -26.31 9.86
N ILE A 313 5.76 -25.34 10.27
CA ILE A 313 7.10 -25.60 10.78
C ILE A 313 7.29 -24.91 12.12
N ARG A 314 7.83 -25.65 13.08
CA ARG A 314 8.26 -25.13 14.38
C ARG A 314 9.64 -25.64 14.77
N GLY A 315 10.50 -24.74 15.22
CA GLY A 315 11.85 -25.09 15.70
C GLY A 315 12.62 -23.90 16.25
N ARG A 316 13.82 -24.14 16.77
CA ARG A 316 14.72 -23.07 17.24
C ARG A 316 15.29 -22.29 16.07
N ASN A 317 16.15 -22.90 15.26
CA ASN A 317 16.53 -22.33 13.98
C ASN A 317 15.83 -23.10 12.86
N VAL A 318 15.30 -22.40 11.87
CA VAL A 318 14.66 -23.03 10.71
C VAL A 318 15.44 -22.66 9.45
N THR A 319 15.80 -23.66 8.65
CA THR A 319 16.44 -23.48 7.35
C THR A 319 15.61 -24.20 6.28
N LEU A 320 15.16 -23.48 5.26
CA LEU A 320 14.44 -24.02 4.11
C LEU A 320 15.21 -23.73 2.81
N LEU A 321 15.62 -24.79 2.13
CA LEU A 321 16.38 -24.70 0.88
C LEU A 321 15.57 -25.27 -0.28
N ALA A 322 15.07 -24.40 -1.15
CA ALA A 322 14.40 -24.72 -2.41
C ALA A 322 15.06 -23.94 -3.55
N GLU A 323 16.38 -24.10 -3.73
CA GLU A 323 17.20 -23.29 -4.66
C GLU A 323 16.63 -23.17 -6.08
N ASN A 324 15.99 -24.24 -6.56
CA ASN A 324 15.37 -24.29 -7.89
C ASN A 324 13.85 -24.14 -7.90
N GLY A 325 13.21 -24.04 -6.74
CA GLY A 325 11.76 -23.96 -6.55
C GLY A 325 11.34 -22.75 -5.72
N SER A 326 10.12 -22.81 -5.17
CA SER A 326 9.52 -21.72 -4.39
C SER A 326 9.15 -22.20 -2.98
N ILE A 327 8.90 -21.24 -2.08
CA ILE A 327 8.24 -21.51 -0.80
C ILE A 327 6.89 -20.81 -0.83
N GLY A 328 5.83 -21.59 -0.62
CA GLY A 328 4.46 -21.16 -0.88
C GLY A 328 4.14 -21.10 -2.38
N SER A 329 2.90 -20.74 -2.70
CA SER A 329 2.45 -20.51 -4.07
C SER A 329 1.69 -19.19 -4.19
N ASP A 330 1.87 -18.51 -5.31
CA ASP A 330 0.98 -17.43 -5.76
C ASP A 330 0.24 -17.93 -7.01
N ARG A 331 -1.04 -18.26 -6.86
CA ARG A 331 -1.88 -18.75 -7.97
C ARG A 331 -2.61 -17.61 -8.68
N GLY A 332 -2.20 -16.35 -8.45
CA GLY A 332 -2.79 -15.15 -9.02
C GLY A 332 -3.90 -14.58 -8.14
N GLN A 333 -4.78 -13.78 -8.75
CA GLN A 333 -5.85 -13.10 -8.04
C GLN A 333 -7.21 -13.45 -8.62
N LEU A 334 -8.21 -13.53 -7.75
CA LEU A 334 -9.61 -13.60 -8.10
C LEU A 334 -10.25 -12.23 -7.83
N VAL A 335 -10.74 -11.58 -8.89
CA VAL A 335 -11.43 -10.30 -8.79
C VAL A 335 -12.93 -10.56 -8.74
N ILE A 336 -13.57 -10.02 -7.70
CA ILE A 336 -14.99 -10.18 -7.37
C ILE A 336 -15.61 -8.79 -7.43
N ASP A 337 -16.37 -8.56 -8.50
CA ASP A 337 -17.21 -7.36 -8.61
C ASP A 337 -18.48 -7.56 -7.76
N VAL A 338 -18.58 -6.78 -6.68
CA VAL A 338 -19.67 -6.89 -5.70
C VAL A 338 -20.92 -6.12 -6.16
N GLU A 339 -20.83 -5.28 -7.19
CA GLU A 339 -22.01 -4.66 -7.80
C GLU A 339 -22.87 -5.69 -8.54
N ASN A 340 -22.27 -6.80 -8.97
CA ASN A 340 -22.99 -7.89 -9.62
C ASN A 340 -23.57 -8.89 -8.58
N PRO A 341 -24.91 -8.92 -8.38
CA PRO A 341 -25.54 -9.75 -7.35
C PRO A 341 -25.43 -11.27 -7.62
N GLU A 342 -24.96 -11.68 -8.80
CA GLU A 342 -24.77 -13.08 -9.18
C GLU A 342 -23.33 -13.58 -8.90
N VAL A 343 -22.35 -12.70 -8.69
CA VAL A 343 -20.92 -13.09 -8.54
C VAL A 343 -20.67 -13.90 -7.28
N LEU A 344 -21.37 -13.59 -6.18
CA LEU A 344 -21.34 -14.38 -4.94
C LEU A 344 -22.17 -15.67 -5.03
N LYS A 345 -22.87 -15.94 -6.15
CA LYS A 345 -23.51 -17.25 -6.41
C LYS A 345 -22.55 -18.25 -7.04
N ASP A 346 -21.39 -17.81 -7.53
CA ASP A 346 -20.31 -18.73 -7.90
C ASP A 346 -19.68 -19.37 -6.66
N ARG A 347 -19.58 -20.70 -6.68
CA ARG A 347 -18.98 -21.49 -5.59
C ARG A 347 -17.48 -21.21 -5.48
N GLU A 348 -16.77 -20.98 -6.59
CA GLU A 348 -15.34 -20.68 -6.56
C GLU A 348 -15.07 -19.34 -5.89
N ASN A 349 -15.88 -18.31 -6.18
CA ASN A 349 -15.73 -16.99 -5.57
C ASN A 349 -16.01 -17.00 -4.06
N ARG A 350 -17.04 -17.73 -3.63
CA ARG A 350 -17.33 -17.90 -2.21
C ARG A 350 -16.24 -18.70 -1.48
N LEU A 351 -15.72 -19.74 -2.12
CA LEU A 351 -14.67 -20.57 -1.53
C LEU A 351 -13.36 -19.78 -1.39
N ALA A 352 -12.99 -19.02 -2.42
CA ALA A 352 -11.82 -18.13 -2.37
C ALA A 352 -11.96 -17.09 -1.24
N LEU A 353 -13.11 -16.41 -1.11
CA LEU A 353 -13.36 -15.45 -0.03
C LEU A 353 -13.40 -16.08 1.37
N ALA A 354 -13.92 -17.30 1.50
CA ALA A 354 -14.00 -18.00 2.77
C ALA A 354 -12.66 -18.61 3.21
N ALA A 355 -11.81 -18.98 2.24
CA ALA A 355 -10.48 -19.52 2.48
C ALA A 355 -9.41 -18.45 2.61
N ALA A 356 -9.62 -17.26 2.04
CA ALA A 356 -8.62 -16.20 2.03
C ALA A 356 -8.35 -15.65 3.42
N GLU A 357 -7.07 -15.52 3.75
CA GLU A 357 -6.62 -14.80 4.92
C GLU A 357 -7.01 -13.33 4.85
N ALA A 358 -7.01 -12.65 6.01
CA ALA A 358 -7.29 -11.22 6.05
C ALA A 358 -6.33 -10.38 5.20
N ASN A 359 -5.11 -10.84 5.00
CA ASN A 359 -4.09 -10.13 4.23
C ASN A 359 -4.17 -10.40 2.72
N ASP A 360 -4.85 -11.46 2.32
CA ASP A 360 -5.02 -11.85 0.92
C ASP A 360 -6.31 -11.29 0.32
N VAL A 361 -7.02 -10.41 1.02
CA VAL A 361 -8.24 -9.76 0.54
C VAL A 361 -8.01 -8.25 0.46
N LEU A 362 -8.01 -7.73 -0.76
CA LEU A 362 -8.01 -6.30 -1.06
C LEU A 362 -9.44 -5.87 -1.35
N VAL A 363 -9.87 -4.75 -0.77
CA VAL A 363 -11.21 -4.20 -0.97
C VAL A 363 -11.08 -2.79 -1.52
N ASP A 364 -11.58 -2.58 -2.74
CA ASP A 364 -11.79 -1.28 -3.35
C ASP A 364 -13.23 -0.86 -3.10
N GLU A 365 -13.41 0.04 -2.12
CA GLU A 365 -14.73 0.53 -1.72
C GLU A 365 -15.35 1.52 -2.71
N GLU A 366 -14.54 2.20 -3.53
CA GLU A 366 -15.03 3.17 -4.51
C GLU A 366 -15.63 2.47 -5.74
N ASN A 367 -14.97 1.39 -6.19
CA ASN A 367 -15.42 0.61 -7.33
C ASN A 367 -16.20 -0.66 -6.94
N MET A 368 -16.41 -0.89 -5.63
CA MET A 368 -17.10 -2.07 -5.09
C MET A 368 -16.48 -3.40 -5.58
N ILE A 369 -15.15 -3.45 -5.69
CA ILE A 369 -14.40 -4.64 -6.12
C ILE A 369 -13.68 -5.25 -4.92
N ILE A 370 -13.80 -6.56 -4.76
CA ILE A 370 -12.98 -7.35 -3.83
C ILE A 370 -11.99 -8.17 -4.65
N THR A 371 -10.70 -8.04 -4.40
CA THR A 371 -9.65 -8.88 -5.00
C THR A 371 -9.12 -9.84 -3.96
N VAL A 372 -9.23 -11.14 -4.22
CA VAL A 372 -8.71 -12.22 -3.40
C VAL A 372 -7.42 -12.75 -4.03
N LEU A 373 -6.29 -12.61 -3.35
CA LEU A 373 -5.02 -13.18 -3.75
C LEU A 373 -5.05 -14.69 -3.42
N LEU A 374 -4.92 -15.54 -4.43
CA LEU A 374 -4.95 -17.00 -4.30
C LEU A 374 -3.56 -17.51 -3.89
N ARG A 375 -3.06 -17.02 -2.76
CA ARG A 375 -1.77 -17.43 -2.21
C ARG A 375 -1.93 -18.59 -1.25
N ASP A 376 -0.87 -19.38 -1.17
CA ASP A 376 -0.75 -20.53 -0.29
C ASP A 376 0.59 -20.36 0.44
N SER A 377 0.54 -19.79 1.65
CA SER A 377 1.72 -19.37 2.41
C SER A 377 2.22 -20.50 3.30
N VAL A 378 3.53 -20.59 3.49
CA VAL A 378 4.07 -21.53 4.48
C VAL A 378 4.14 -20.85 5.84
N ASP A 379 3.49 -21.48 6.81
CA ASP A 379 3.40 -21.01 8.19
C ASP A 379 4.60 -21.44 9.05
N ILE A 380 5.21 -20.47 9.73
CA ILE A 380 6.40 -20.71 10.56
C ILE A 380 6.23 -20.14 11.98
N ASP A 381 6.57 -20.96 12.98
CA ASP A 381 6.65 -20.59 14.40
C ASP A 381 8.07 -20.86 14.93
N LEU A 382 8.86 -19.81 15.14
CA LEU A 382 10.22 -19.93 15.69
C LEU A 382 10.18 -19.93 17.23
N HIS A 383 11.08 -20.68 17.86
CA HIS A 383 11.32 -20.49 19.29
C HIS A 383 11.93 -19.10 19.58
N PRO A 384 11.81 -18.60 20.82
CA PRO A 384 12.49 -17.39 21.23
C PRO A 384 14.00 -17.45 20.90
N GLU A 385 14.53 -16.35 20.35
CA GLU A 385 15.94 -16.24 19.88
C GLU A 385 16.30 -17.11 18.67
N GLY A 386 15.30 -17.73 18.03
CA GLY A 386 15.47 -18.47 16.79
C GLY A 386 15.77 -17.59 15.58
N SER A 387 16.47 -18.16 14.61
CA SER A 387 16.70 -17.55 13.29
C SER A 387 16.02 -18.35 12.17
N LEU A 388 15.66 -17.67 11.09
CA LEU A 388 15.13 -18.28 9.87
C LEU A 388 16.10 -17.99 8.70
N GLU A 389 16.34 -19.01 7.89
CA GLU A 389 17.14 -18.94 6.67
C GLU A 389 16.36 -19.57 5.53
N ILE A 390 16.12 -18.80 4.48
CA ILE A 390 15.37 -19.23 3.30
C ILE A 390 16.17 -18.96 2.04
N VAL A 391 16.25 -19.98 1.18
CA VAL A 391 16.78 -19.85 -0.18
C VAL A 391 15.76 -20.42 -1.15
N ALA A 392 15.16 -19.57 -1.98
CA ALA A 392 14.14 -19.96 -2.95
C ALA A 392 14.07 -18.95 -4.11
N LYS A 393 13.33 -19.27 -5.17
CA LYS A 393 13.05 -18.30 -6.24
C LYS A 393 12.04 -17.25 -5.80
N SER A 394 10.93 -17.70 -5.21
CA SER A 394 9.87 -16.87 -4.62
C SER A 394 9.53 -17.37 -3.22
N VAL A 395 9.07 -16.48 -2.35
CA VAL A 395 8.80 -16.77 -0.93
C VAL A 395 7.49 -16.13 -0.49
N SER A 396 6.53 -16.94 -0.04
CA SER A 396 5.32 -16.50 0.65
C SER A 396 5.26 -17.11 2.05
N LEU A 397 5.21 -16.24 3.06
CA LEU A 397 5.24 -16.64 4.47
C LEU A 397 4.16 -15.95 5.29
N VAL A 398 3.64 -16.68 6.25
CA VAL A 398 2.80 -16.15 7.31
C VAL A 398 3.37 -16.60 8.67
N SER A 399 3.37 -15.70 9.63
CA SER A 399 3.71 -16.01 11.02
C SER A 399 2.44 -16.15 11.83
N VAL A 400 2.09 -17.38 12.20
CA VAL A 400 0.93 -17.72 13.04
C VAL A 400 1.01 -17.05 14.41
N LYS A 401 2.21 -17.01 15.01
CA LYS A 401 2.47 -16.40 16.33
C LYS A 401 3.79 -15.65 16.33
N GLY A 402 3.70 -14.32 16.30
CA GLY A 402 4.86 -13.45 16.55
C GLY A 402 5.42 -12.77 15.31
N ASP A 403 6.74 -12.69 15.27
CA ASP A 403 7.49 -11.87 14.33
C ASP A 403 8.15 -12.77 13.28
N ILE A 404 8.20 -12.31 12.03
CA ILE A 404 9.01 -12.93 10.99
C ILE A 404 10.42 -12.37 11.11
N GLY A 405 11.32 -13.22 11.62
CA GLY A 405 12.69 -12.83 11.92
C GLY A 405 12.85 -12.11 13.24
N ARG A 406 14.08 -11.64 13.49
CA ARG A 406 14.48 -11.01 14.75
C ARG A 406 15.31 -9.77 14.48
N PHE A 407 15.17 -8.76 15.33
CA PHE A 407 16.07 -7.61 15.39
C PHE A 407 16.65 -7.50 16.80
N ASP A 408 17.98 -7.50 16.92
CA ASP A 408 18.67 -7.44 18.21
C ASP A 408 19.13 -6.03 18.61
N GLY A 409 18.73 -5.01 17.84
CA GLY A 409 19.16 -3.62 18.01
C GLY A 409 20.23 -3.18 17.02
N GLU A 410 21.10 -4.09 16.57
CA GLU A 410 22.15 -3.80 15.58
C GLU A 410 21.94 -4.56 14.27
N ASN A 411 21.41 -5.78 14.33
CA ASN A 411 21.28 -6.69 13.21
C ASN A 411 19.90 -7.34 13.17
N VAL A 412 19.51 -7.69 11.95
CA VAL A 412 18.36 -8.54 11.67
C VAL A 412 18.83 -9.97 11.43
N GLU A 413 18.20 -10.94 12.08
CA GLU A 413 18.52 -12.38 12.01
C GLU A 413 17.43 -13.20 11.30
N PHE A 414 16.94 -12.71 10.16
CA PHE A 414 16.22 -13.51 9.17
C PHE A 414 16.79 -13.21 7.80
N ARG A 415 17.20 -14.28 7.12
CA ARG A 415 17.87 -14.21 5.82
C ARG A 415 16.98 -14.81 4.77
N VAL A 416 16.72 -14.01 3.75
CA VAL A 416 16.06 -14.47 2.52
C VAL A 416 17.03 -14.24 1.38
N LEU A 417 17.10 -15.19 0.45
CA LEU A 417 17.77 -15.05 -0.82
C LEU A 417 16.76 -15.39 -1.91
N THR A 418 16.03 -14.38 -2.40
CA THR A 418 15.13 -14.54 -3.55
C THR A 418 15.91 -14.38 -4.86
N GLN A 419 15.96 -15.42 -5.70
CA GLN A 419 16.78 -15.35 -6.92
C GLN A 419 16.07 -14.71 -8.12
N GLN A 420 14.73 -14.83 -8.25
CA GLN A 420 13.98 -14.40 -9.43
C GLN A 420 12.48 -14.10 -9.17
N GLY A 421 12.06 -13.89 -7.92
CA GLY A 421 10.66 -13.79 -7.53
C GLY A 421 10.36 -12.65 -6.57
N GLU A 422 9.13 -12.64 -6.07
CA GLU A 422 8.67 -11.72 -5.03
C GLU A 422 8.75 -12.38 -3.64
N LEU A 423 8.96 -11.54 -2.65
CA LEU A 423 8.81 -11.86 -1.24
C LEU A 423 7.52 -11.25 -0.73
N THR A 424 6.61 -12.11 -0.26
CA THR A 424 5.37 -11.74 0.42
C THR A 424 5.42 -12.26 1.85
N ALA A 425 4.96 -11.42 2.78
CA ALA A 425 5.04 -11.75 4.20
C ALA A 425 3.95 -11.06 5.01
N SER A 426 3.36 -11.80 5.96
CA SER A 426 2.54 -11.20 7.00
C SER A 426 2.89 -11.68 8.41
N GLY A 427 2.92 -10.74 9.35
CA GLY A 427 3.23 -11.02 10.75
C GLY A 427 3.04 -9.80 11.66
N ARG A 428 3.52 -9.88 12.89
CA ARG A 428 3.49 -8.71 13.80
C ARG A 428 4.63 -7.76 13.49
N HIS A 429 5.87 -8.17 13.75
CA HIS A 429 7.05 -7.49 13.22
C HIS A 429 7.66 -8.33 12.11
N ILE A 430 8.20 -7.71 11.07
CA ILE A 430 8.84 -8.39 9.94
C ILE A 430 10.23 -7.79 9.75
N TYR A 431 11.26 -8.62 9.79
CA TYR A 431 12.65 -8.21 9.71
C TYR A 431 13.37 -8.96 8.61
N LEU A 432 13.70 -8.30 7.51
CA LEU A 432 14.27 -8.92 6.32
C LEU A 432 15.71 -8.48 6.09
N VAL A 433 16.63 -9.43 5.89
CA VAL A 433 17.94 -9.17 5.29
C VAL A 433 18.10 -10.03 4.06
N ASP A 434 18.34 -9.38 2.94
CA ASP A 434 18.59 -10.07 1.67
C ASP A 434 19.92 -9.61 1.08
N TYR A 435 20.78 -10.61 0.82
CA TYR A 435 22.14 -10.43 0.32
C TYR A 435 22.23 -10.51 -1.22
N SER A 436 21.10 -10.62 -1.92
CA SER A 436 21.02 -10.59 -3.37
C SER A 436 21.23 -9.17 -3.91
N ASN A 437 21.46 -9.09 -5.21
CA ASN A 437 21.59 -7.82 -5.91
C ASN A 437 20.24 -7.12 -6.13
N LEU A 438 19.12 -7.82 -5.95
CA LEU A 438 17.77 -7.30 -6.21
C LEU A 438 16.76 -8.04 -5.34
N VAL A 439 16.00 -7.28 -4.56
CA VAL A 439 14.86 -7.77 -3.78
C VAL A 439 13.59 -7.18 -4.37
N ASN A 440 12.62 -8.04 -4.70
CA ASN A 440 11.26 -7.58 -5.01
C ASN A 440 10.37 -7.91 -3.81
N LEU A 441 9.86 -6.88 -3.14
CA LEU A 441 8.81 -7.01 -2.15
C LEU A 441 7.47 -6.93 -2.87
N GLY A 442 6.73 -8.04 -2.86
CA GLY A 442 5.31 -8.02 -3.14
C GLY A 442 4.56 -7.39 -1.94
N PRO A 443 3.30 -7.75 -1.70
CA PRO A 443 2.57 -7.18 -0.59
C PRO A 443 3.12 -7.68 0.75
N ILE A 444 3.26 -6.73 1.67
CA ILE A 444 3.75 -6.95 3.03
C ILE A 444 2.75 -6.34 4.01
N THR A 445 2.26 -7.14 4.96
CA THR A 445 1.34 -6.66 5.99
C THR A 445 1.91 -6.93 7.38
N ALA A 446 2.12 -5.86 8.18
CA ALA A 446 2.60 -5.97 9.55
C ALA A 446 1.72 -5.21 10.54
N SER A 447 1.49 -5.77 11.73
CA SER A 447 0.77 -5.06 12.81
C SER A 447 1.69 -4.29 13.78
N GLY A 448 3.00 -4.34 13.54
CA GLY A 448 4.03 -3.70 14.33
C GLY A 448 4.97 -2.91 13.43
N GLU A 449 6.11 -3.49 13.07
CA GLU A 449 7.18 -2.84 12.32
C GLU A 449 7.67 -3.71 11.17
N LEU A 450 8.07 -3.07 10.08
CA LEU A 450 8.78 -3.69 8.96
C LEU A 450 10.19 -3.10 8.90
N ARG A 451 11.21 -3.95 8.93
CA ARG A 451 12.59 -3.54 8.63
C ARG A 451 13.14 -4.38 7.49
N VAL A 452 13.65 -3.74 6.45
CA VAL A 452 14.22 -4.40 5.28
C VAL A 452 15.60 -3.84 5.02
N LYS A 453 16.58 -4.74 4.88
CA LYS A 453 17.93 -4.42 4.45
C LYS A 453 18.31 -5.23 3.22
N ALA A 454 18.40 -4.55 2.08
CA ALA A 454 18.83 -5.12 0.81
C ALA A 454 20.28 -4.71 0.50
N PHE A 455 21.12 -5.69 0.12
CA PHE A 455 22.50 -5.42 -0.31
C PHE A 455 22.62 -5.00 -1.79
N GLY A 456 21.49 -4.90 -2.51
CA GLY A 456 21.42 -4.37 -3.85
C GLY A 456 20.27 -3.38 -4.01
N ASP A 457 19.48 -3.55 -5.06
CA ASP A 457 18.26 -2.78 -5.29
C ASP A 457 17.10 -3.33 -4.45
N LEU A 458 16.27 -2.45 -3.90
CA LEU A 458 15.02 -2.80 -3.23
C LEU A 458 13.85 -2.28 -4.06
N ILE A 459 13.01 -3.19 -4.53
CA ILE A 459 11.87 -2.86 -5.38
C ILE A 459 10.59 -3.26 -4.69
N LEU A 460 9.66 -2.32 -4.55
CA LEU A 460 8.32 -2.54 -4.04
C LEU A 460 7.40 -2.72 -5.25
N THR A 461 6.83 -3.90 -5.39
CA THR A 461 5.95 -4.26 -6.51
C THR A 461 4.47 -4.26 -6.12
N ASP A 462 4.15 -4.06 -4.84
CA ASP A 462 2.78 -3.99 -4.34
C ASP A 462 2.69 -3.21 -3.01
N LEU A 463 1.51 -3.19 -2.40
CA LEU A 463 1.18 -2.49 -1.16
C LEU A 463 2.01 -2.98 0.05
N ILE A 464 2.68 -2.04 0.72
CA ILE A 464 3.19 -2.23 2.07
C ILE A 464 2.20 -1.62 3.05
N ASN A 465 1.62 -2.43 3.93
CA ASN A 465 0.64 -2.01 4.92
C ASN A 465 1.11 -2.31 6.34
N VAL A 466 1.54 -1.29 7.08
CA VAL A 466 2.01 -1.44 8.47
C VAL A 466 1.17 -0.62 9.41
N GLN A 467 0.33 -1.30 10.19
CA GLN A 467 -0.67 -0.71 11.09
C GLN A 467 -0.32 -1.02 12.55
N GLY A 468 0.11 -0.02 13.33
CA GLY A 468 0.48 -0.22 14.74
C GLY A 468 1.37 0.90 15.29
N GLU A 469 1.93 0.71 16.49
CA GLU A 469 2.88 1.69 17.08
C GLU A 469 4.26 1.69 16.39
N GLY A 470 4.54 0.73 15.51
CA GLY A 470 5.78 0.66 14.74
C GLY A 470 5.73 1.47 13.44
N GLY A 471 6.67 1.18 12.54
CA GLY A 471 6.85 1.87 11.27
C GLY A 471 7.55 1.01 10.23
N VAL A 472 7.93 1.62 9.12
CA VAL A 472 8.63 0.98 8.01
C VAL A 472 10.06 1.54 7.91
N TRP A 473 11.05 0.66 7.93
CA TRP A 473 12.46 0.97 7.69
C TRP A 473 12.94 0.23 6.43
N LEU A 474 13.29 0.99 5.39
CA LEU A 474 13.80 0.45 4.13
C LEU A 474 15.24 0.91 3.93
N GLU A 475 16.18 -0.03 3.96
CA GLU A 475 17.59 0.20 3.67
C GLU A 475 17.98 -0.59 2.41
N ALA A 476 18.53 0.10 1.42
CA ALA A 476 19.10 -0.52 0.23
C ALA A 476 20.50 0.04 -0.01
N LEU A 477 21.47 -0.81 -0.35
CA LEU A 477 22.80 -0.32 -0.72
C LEU A 477 22.77 0.52 -2.00
N ASN A 478 21.89 0.19 -2.95
CA ASN A 478 21.74 0.91 -4.22
C ASN A 478 20.51 1.81 -4.18
N ARG A 479 19.43 1.43 -4.89
CA ARG A 479 18.19 2.22 -5.01
C ARG A 479 17.00 1.58 -4.29
N ILE A 480 16.05 2.41 -3.89
CA ILE A 480 14.71 2.00 -3.46
C ILE A 480 13.71 2.47 -4.53
N GLU A 481 12.93 1.56 -5.09
CA GLU A 481 12.02 1.85 -6.20
C GLU A 481 10.65 1.25 -5.93
N GLN A 482 9.60 2.06 -5.95
CA GLN A 482 8.21 1.64 -5.93
C GLN A 482 7.72 1.59 -7.37
N ARG A 483 7.42 0.39 -7.85
CA ARG A 483 6.89 0.17 -9.21
C ARG A 483 5.37 0.16 -9.23
N ASN A 484 4.75 -0.32 -8.15
CA ASN A 484 3.32 -0.41 -8.00
C ASN A 484 2.94 -0.43 -6.50
N GLY A 485 1.65 -0.26 -6.20
CA GLY A 485 1.12 -0.21 -4.84
C GLY A 485 1.42 1.10 -4.09
N GLY A 486 1.16 1.10 -2.78
CA GLY A 486 1.37 2.22 -1.86
C GLY A 486 2.19 1.80 -0.64
N ILE A 487 2.65 2.77 0.16
CA ILE A 487 3.16 2.54 1.51
C ILE A 487 2.18 3.20 2.48
N ASN A 488 1.49 2.39 3.28
CA ASN A 488 0.60 2.84 4.35
C ASN A 488 1.26 2.59 5.71
N THR A 489 1.70 3.67 6.35
CA THR A 489 2.34 3.59 7.68
C THR A 489 2.36 4.95 8.38
N SER A 490 2.42 4.95 9.71
CA SER A 490 2.59 6.18 10.48
C SER A 490 3.99 6.80 10.32
N LEU A 491 5.03 5.96 10.25
CA LEU A 491 6.43 6.37 10.14
C LEU A 491 7.13 5.58 9.04
N LEU A 492 7.70 6.30 8.07
CA LEU A 492 8.58 5.74 7.06
C LEU A 492 10.00 6.27 7.25
N VAL A 493 10.97 5.36 7.30
CA VAL A 493 12.40 5.65 7.33
C VAL A 493 13.07 4.97 6.13
N THR A 494 13.75 5.73 5.29
CA THR A 494 14.42 5.21 4.09
C THR A 494 15.89 5.59 4.04
N ASN A 495 16.72 4.66 3.56
CA ASN A 495 18.15 4.87 3.35
C ASN A 495 18.62 4.19 2.06
N SER A 496 19.22 4.97 1.16
CA SER A 496 19.79 4.46 -0.09
C SER A 496 21.01 5.25 -0.54
N SER A 497 21.76 4.73 -1.52
CA SER A 497 22.91 5.43 -2.09
C SER A 497 22.62 6.05 -3.45
N THR A 498 21.86 5.39 -4.32
CA THR A 498 21.75 5.77 -5.74
C THR A 498 20.34 6.20 -6.15
N GLY A 499 19.55 6.74 -5.21
CA GLY A 499 18.22 7.28 -5.47
C GLY A 499 17.08 6.55 -4.76
N GLN A 500 15.93 7.21 -4.72
CA GLN A 500 14.67 6.71 -4.18
C GLN A 500 13.52 7.19 -5.06
N LEU A 501 12.78 6.26 -5.66
CA LEU A 501 11.60 6.54 -6.47
C LEU A 501 10.38 5.94 -5.77
N LEU A 502 9.71 6.71 -4.94
CA LEU A 502 8.58 6.29 -4.11
C LEU A 502 7.33 7.09 -4.51
N THR A 503 6.87 6.86 -5.73
CA THR A 503 5.86 7.70 -6.40
C THR A 503 4.45 7.11 -6.41
N GLY A 504 4.24 5.96 -5.76
CA GLY A 504 2.91 5.37 -5.63
C GLY A 504 2.00 6.13 -4.67
N GLU A 505 0.82 5.58 -4.42
CA GLU A 505 -0.20 6.20 -3.55
C GLU A 505 0.14 5.99 -2.07
N ASN A 506 1.16 6.70 -1.58
CA ASN A 506 1.62 6.55 -0.21
C ASN A 506 0.71 7.32 0.77
N GLN A 507 0.45 6.70 1.92
CA GLN A 507 -0.26 7.30 3.04
C GLN A 507 0.66 7.26 4.25
N VAL A 508 1.62 8.18 4.27
CA VAL A 508 2.66 8.29 5.30
C VAL A 508 2.45 9.57 6.11
N SER A 509 2.43 9.45 7.44
CA SER A 509 2.32 10.62 8.32
C SER A 509 3.67 11.30 8.57
N VAL A 510 4.72 10.51 8.82
CA VAL A 510 6.07 11.01 9.11
C VAL A 510 7.11 10.31 8.22
N LEU A 511 7.97 11.11 7.58
CA LEU A 511 9.09 10.63 6.75
C LEU A 511 10.45 11.05 7.33
N LYS A 512 11.37 10.09 7.37
CA LYS A 512 12.82 10.33 7.51
C LYS A 512 13.53 9.67 6.33
N ALA A 513 14.31 10.42 5.58
CA ALA A 513 14.93 9.88 4.37
C ALA A 513 16.39 10.30 4.25
N THR A 514 17.23 9.37 3.78
CA THR A 514 18.62 9.63 3.43
C THR A 514 18.94 9.03 2.07
N ASN A 515 19.44 9.84 1.14
CA ASN A 515 19.97 9.43 -0.15
C ASN A 515 21.41 9.97 -0.28
N HIS A 516 22.39 9.10 -0.07
CA HIS A 516 23.77 9.51 0.20
C HIS A 516 24.59 9.93 -1.02
N ALA A 517 24.34 9.37 -2.21
CA ALA A 517 25.13 9.65 -3.41
C ALA A 517 24.27 10.29 -4.52
N ASN A 518 24.79 10.25 -5.74
CA ASN A 518 24.14 10.84 -6.91
C ASN A 518 22.98 9.95 -7.33
N GLY A 519 21.77 10.47 -7.29
CA GLY A 519 20.55 9.77 -7.68
C GLY A 519 19.34 10.57 -7.27
N ASP A 520 18.26 10.46 -8.03
CA ASP A 520 17.07 11.26 -7.78
C ASP A 520 16.28 10.73 -6.58
N PHE A 521 15.66 11.64 -5.84
CA PHE A 521 14.70 11.34 -4.79
C PHE A 521 13.34 11.85 -5.22
N SER A 522 12.32 10.99 -5.30
CA SER A 522 10.95 11.40 -5.56
C SER A 522 10.02 10.70 -4.59
N PHE A 523 9.17 11.47 -3.92
CA PHE A 523 8.19 10.96 -2.96
C PHE A 523 6.83 11.61 -3.21
N THR A 524 5.82 10.77 -3.44
CA THR A 524 4.41 11.18 -3.56
C THR A 524 3.66 10.71 -2.31
N ASN A 525 2.88 11.60 -1.69
CA ASN A 525 2.00 11.27 -0.57
C ASN A 525 0.59 11.79 -0.82
N MET A 526 -0.42 11.03 -0.40
CA MET A 526 -1.81 11.36 -0.63
C MET A 526 -2.37 12.34 0.41
N THR A 527 -1.81 12.36 1.61
CA THR A 527 -2.32 13.13 2.77
C THR A 527 -1.25 14.06 3.36
N ASP A 528 -1.60 14.79 4.43
CA ASP A 528 -0.66 15.64 5.18
C ASP A 528 0.64 14.86 5.52
N LEU A 529 1.78 15.45 5.20
CA LEU A 529 3.10 14.83 5.39
C LEU A 529 4.00 15.70 6.27
N VAL A 530 4.62 15.06 7.27
CA VAL A 530 5.72 15.65 8.04
C VAL A 530 7.04 14.96 7.66
N VAL A 531 7.91 15.68 6.97
CA VAL A 531 9.30 15.27 6.78
C VAL A 531 10.12 15.77 7.97
N GLU A 532 10.49 14.86 8.87
CA GLU A 532 11.28 15.23 10.07
C GLU A 532 12.73 15.53 9.68
N SER A 533 13.31 14.71 8.80
CA SER A 533 14.65 14.93 8.26
C SER A 533 14.79 14.30 6.89
N LEU A 534 15.30 15.06 5.93
CA LEU A 534 15.66 14.56 4.61
C LEU A 534 17.08 15.02 4.27
N LEU A 535 17.99 14.07 4.08
CA LEU A 535 19.33 14.32 3.56
C LEU A 535 19.44 13.75 2.15
N HIS A 536 19.82 14.61 1.20
CA HIS A 536 19.96 14.24 -0.20
C HIS A 536 21.28 14.78 -0.75
N GLY A 537 21.97 13.95 -1.53
CA GLY A 537 23.19 14.33 -2.25
C GLY A 537 22.94 15.30 -3.40
N GLU A 538 23.61 15.07 -4.53
CA GLU A 538 23.32 15.75 -5.79
C GLU A 538 22.28 14.96 -6.60
N GLY A 539 21.35 15.67 -7.26
CA GLY A 539 20.29 15.08 -8.08
C GLY A 539 18.98 15.85 -7.94
N ALA A 540 17.94 15.43 -8.65
CA ALA A 540 16.61 15.98 -8.45
C ALA A 540 15.99 15.47 -7.14
N LEU A 541 15.30 16.35 -6.43
CA LEU A 541 14.47 16.01 -5.27
C LEU A 541 13.06 16.51 -5.52
N ASN A 542 12.11 15.59 -5.65
CA ASN A 542 10.71 15.87 -5.90
C ASN A 542 9.87 15.45 -4.68
N LEU A 543 9.12 16.39 -4.10
CA LEU A 543 8.12 16.12 -3.06
C LEU A 543 6.74 16.55 -3.57
N LEU A 544 5.82 15.60 -3.64
CA LEU A 544 4.43 15.84 -4.00
C LEU A 544 3.52 15.42 -2.85
N VAL A 545 2.71 16.35 -2.36
CA VAL A 545 1.59 16.06 -1.45
C VAL A 545 0.30 16.38 -2.20
N VAL A 546 -0.44 15.34 -2.58
CA VAL A 546 -1.63 15.45 -3.44
C VAL A 546 -2.73 16.23 -2.73
N ALA A 547 -3.08 15.82 -1.51
CA ALA A 547 -4.02 16.54 -0.66
C ALA A 547 -3.40 16.83 0.71
N GLY A 548 -3.66 18.03 1.25
CA GLY A 548 -3.13 18.47 2.54
C GLY A 548 -1.92 19.40 2.43
N GLY A 549 -1.09 19.38 3.47
CA GLY A 549 0.09 20.23 3.65
C GLY A 549 1.36 19.42 3.83
N LEU A 550 2.46 20.02 3.41
CA LEU A 550 3.80 19.50 3.57
C LEU A 550 4.55 20.33 4.62
N LYS A 551 4.91 19.70 5.74
CA LYS A 551 5.85 20.26 6.71
C LYS A 551 7.19 19.56 6.57
N VAL A 552 8.24 20.31 6.31
CA VAL A 552 9.62 19.83 6.31
C VAL A 552 10.38 20.51 7.43
N THR A 553 10.73 19.74 8.46
CA THR A 553 11.44 20.26 9.64
C THR A 553 12.90 20.55 9.28
N LYS A 554 13.57 19.61 8.60
CA LYS A 554 14.93 19.80 8.10
C LYS A 554 15.13 19.12 6.75
N LEU A 555 15.65 19.88 5.80
CA LEU A 555 16.07 19.44 4.48
C LEU A 555 17.52 19.84 4.25
N GLN A 556 18.40 18.87 3.98
CA GLN A 556 19.78 19.10 3.59
C GLN A 556 20.02 18.57 2.18
N MET A 557 20.56 19.42 1.30
CA MET A 557 20.81 19.10 -0.10
C MET A 557 22.16 19.63 -0.57
N ALA A 558 22.91 18.83 -1.32
CA ALA A 558 24.19 19.23 -1.91
C ALA A 558 24.04 19.98 -3.25
N GLY A 559 22.88 19.91 -3.91
CA GLY A 559 22.63 20.64 -5.16
C GLY A 559 21.51 20.01 -5.98
N GLY A 560 21.33 20.49 -7.21
CA GLY A 560 20.30 19.99 -8.14
C GLY A 560 19.03 20.85 -8.17
N LEU A 561 17.91 20.20 -8.48
CA LEU A 561 16.58 20.81 -8.54
C LEU A 561 15.72 20.27 -7.40
N LEU A 562 15.22 21.16 -6.56
CA LEU A 562 14.20 20.87 -5.55
C LEU A 562 12.82 21.25 -6.09
N THR A 563 11.99 20.26 -6.39
CA THR A 563 10.61 20.44 -6.80
C THR A 563 9.67 20.12 -5.64
N ILE A 564 8.82 21.06 -5.26
CA ILE A 564 7.78 20.86 -4.24
C ILE A 564 6.42 21.25 -4.82
N LYS A 565 5.50 20.28 -4.83
CA LYS A 565 4.09 20.50 -5.18
C LYS A 565 3.24 20.22 -3.94
N ALA A 566 2.75 21.27 -3.28
CA ALA A 566 1.90 21.18 -2.11
C ALA A 566 1.09 22.48 -1.92
N ASP A 567 -0.17 22.37 -1.49
CA ASP A 567 -1.02 23.54 -1.27
C ASP A 567 -0.63 24.37 -0.04
N ARG A 568 -0.14 23.72 1.02
CA ARG A 568 0.42 24.38 2.20
C ARG A 568 1.83 23.87 2.42
N LEU A 569 2.83 24.73 2.27
CA LEU A 569 4.24 24.38 2.44
C LEU A 569 4.82 25.07 3.65
N ARG A 570 5.45 24.30 4.54
CA ARG A 570 6.26 24.80 5.63
C ARG A 570 7.62 24.11 5.66
N LEU A 571 8.63 24.73 5.06
CA LEU A 571 10.03 24.33 5.09
C LEU A 571 10.76 25.13 6.17
N GLU A 572 10.97 24.53 7.34
CA GLU A 572 11.49 25.20 8.55
C GLU A 572 13.01 25.37 8.56
N GLU A 573 13.73 24.47 7.90
CA GLU A 573 15.18 24.53 7.77
C GLU A 573 15.66 23.86 6.46
N LEU A 574 15.99 24.68 5.46
CA LEU A 574 16.74 24.28 4.29
C LEU A 574 18.23 24.57 4.48
N VAL A 575 19.07 23.54 4.43
CA VAL A 575 20.53 23.63 4.45
C VAL A 575 21.05 23.23 3.08
N HIS A 576 21.63 24.18 2.36
CA HIS A 576 22.35 23.90 1.12
C HIS A 576 23.86 23.99 1.37
N ASP A 577 24.53 22.84 1.35
CA ASP A 577 25.96 22.66 1.61
C ASP A 577 26.79 22.38 0.34
N GLY A 578 26.14 22.52 -0.81
CA GLY A 578 26.69 22.34 -2.14
C GLY A 578 27.78 23.29 -2.57
N THR A 579 28.42 22.93 -3.70
CA THR A 579 29.42 23.78 -4.37
C THR A 579 28.82 24.67 -5.46
N SER A 580 27.70 24.25 -6.06
CA SER A 580 26.91 24.96 -7.07
C SER A 580 25.75 25.75 -6.42
N GLY A 581 24.88 26.40 -7.20
CA GLY A 581 23.64 26.99 -6.69
C GLY A 581 22.52 25.96 -6.66
N LEU A 582 21.57 26.10 -5.72
CA LEU A 582 20.38 25.24 -5.66
C LEU A 582 19.23 25.86 -6.45
N PHE A 583 18.61 25.08 -7.32
CA PHE A 583 17.42 25.47 -8.06
C PHE A 583 16.17 24.95 -7.36
N LEU A 584 15.10 25.74 -7.36
CA LEU A 584 13.85 25.42 -6.70
C LEU A 584 12.65 25.69 -7.61
N ASP A 585 11.70 24.76 -7.60
CA ASP A 585 10.37 24.90 -8.18
C ASP A 585 9.33 24.61 -7.11
N VAL A 586 8.47 25.59 -6.82
CA VAL A 586 7.44 25.48 -5.77
C VAL A 586 6.09 25.96 -6.31
N THR A 587 5.10 25.06 -6.31
CA THR A 587 3.73 25.32 -6.76
C THR A 587 2.70 24.64 -5.85
N GLY A 588 1.41 24.97 -6.04
CA GLY A 588 0.32 24.20 -5.46
C GLY A 588 0.23 22.79 -6.07
N SER A 589 -0.48 21.89 -5.39
CA SER A 589 -0.73 20.53 -5.88
C SER A 589 -2.13 20.40 -6.46
N SER A 590 -3.17 20.63 -5.66
CA SER A 590 -4.57 20.61 -6.12
C SER A 590 -4.98 21.92 -6.80
N ARG A 591 -4.18 22.97 -6.62
CA ARG A 591 -4.35 24.29 -7.25
C ARG A 591 -3.10 24.66 -8.03
N GLN A 592 -3.23 25.55 -9.01
CA GLN A 592 -2.06 26.13 -9.69
C GLN A 592 -1.13 26.89 -8.73
N MET A 593 -1.66 27.37 -7.60
CA MET A 593 -0.96 28.23 -6.65
C MET A 593 -1.01 27.63 -5.25
N ALA A 594 0.15 27.55 -4.58
CA ALA A 594 0.20 27.16 -3.17
C ALA A 594 -0.49 28.23 -2.33
N THR A 595 -1.38 27.83 -1.42
CA THR A 595 -2.17 28.77 -0.60
C THR A 595 -1.30 29.48 0.44
N GLU A 596 -0.42 28.74 1.11
CA GLU A 596 0.50 29.28 2.10
C GLU A 596 1.89 28.65 1.94
N VAL A 597 2.92 29.49 1.89
CA VAL A 597 4.32 29.05 1.78
C VAL A 597 5.17 29.71 2.85
N LEU A 598 5.83 28.91 3.68
CA LEU A 598 6.92 29.32 4.54
C LEU A 598 8.19 28.59 4.11
N ILE A 599 9.24 29.33 3.74
CA ILE A 599 10.56 28.77 3.44
C ILE A 599 11.60 29.48 4.28
N LYS A 600 12.32 28.72 5.10
CA LYS A 600 13.48 29.18 5.85
C LYS A 600 14.70 28.39 5.44
N GLY A 601 15.83 29.05 5.24
CA GLY A 601 17.03 28.33 4.83
C GLY A 601 18.32 29.13 4.84
N ALA A 602 19.40 28.47 4.43
CA ALA A 602 20.71 29.06 4.26
C ALA A 602 21.43 28.46 3.05
N SER A 603 22.17 29.29 2.33
CA SER A 603 23.00 28.88 1.20
C SER A 603 24.18 29.83 1.04
N ALA A 604 25.40 29.29 1.04
CA ALA A 604 26.61 30.07 0.79
C ALA A 604 26.80 30.40 -0.70
N LYS A 605 26.18 29.62 -1.60
CA LYS A 605 26.34 29.75 -3.05
C LYS A 605 25.21 30.53 -3.72
N GLY A 606 24.04 30.54 -3.11
CA GLY A 606 22.83 31.14 -3.63
C GLY A 606 21.67 30.17 -3.72
N LEU A 607 20.46 30.71 -3.79
CA LEU A 607 19.23 29.98 -4.10
C LEU A 607 18.60 30.64 -5.32
N HIS A 608 18.09 29.84 -6.25
CA HIS A 608 17.39 30.32 -7.43
C HIS A 608 16.07 29.60 -7.59
N PHE A 609 14.97 30.31 -7.40
CA PHE A 609 13.65 29.82 -7.72
C PHE A 609 13.42 29.97 -9.22
N ASN A 610 13.45 28.87 -9.97
CA ASN A 610 13.05 28.87 -11.37
C ASN A 610 11.58 29.29 -11.45
N ARG A 611 10.74 28.66 -10.62
CA ARG A 611 9.32 28.96 -10.47
C ARG A 611 8.90 28.99 -8.99
N LEU A 612 8.23 30.06 -8.60
CA LEU A 612 7.52 30.15 -7.32
C LEU A 612 6.13 30.74 -7.55
N VAL A 613 5.11 29.93 -7.30
CA VAL A 613 3.71 30.31 -7.44
C VAL A 613 2.97 30.08 -6.12
N MET A 614 2.65 31.17 -5.43
CA MET A 614 1.99 31.14 -4.12
C MET A 614 0.99 32.29 -3.95
N ASP A 615 -0.04 32.09 -3.14
CA ASP A 615 -1.00 33.14 -2.81
C ASP A 615 -0.42 34.03 -1.72
N SER A 616 -0.03 33.41 -0.60
CA SER A 616 0.53 34.09 0.55
C SER A 616 1.78 33.37 1.07
N GLY A 617 2.81 34.10 1.51
CA GLY A 617 3.98 33.42 2.08
C GLY A 617 5.11 34.28 2.63
N VAL A 618 6.05 33.61 3.29
CA VAL A 618 7.26 34.17 3.89
C VAL A 618 8.48 33.36 3.46
N ILE A 619 9.49 34.04 2.92
CA ILE A 619 10.76 33.45 2.48
C ILE A 619 11.88 34.12 3.27
N GLN A 620 12.55 33.39 4.15
CA GLN A 620 13.62 33.89 5.01
C GLN A 620 14.89 33.07 4.78
N VAL A 621 15.79 33.59 3.95
CA VAL A 621 16.97 32.83 3.51
C VAL A 621 18.27 33.57 3.78
N LYS A 622 19.18 32.91 4.48
CA LYS A 622 20.53 33.41 4.73
C LYS A 622 21.41 33.15 3.52
N THR A 623 21.31 34.04 2.53
CA THR A 623 22.14 34.08 1.33
C THR A 623 22.31 35.53 0.84
N GLU A 624 23.44 35.81 0.18
CA GLU A 624 23.66 37.07 -0.56
C GLU A 624 23.16 37.00 -2.02
N ARG A 625 22.89 35.80 -2.52
CA ARG A 625 22.35 35.53 -3.86
C ARG A 625 21.00 34.84 -3.73
N LEU A 626 19.93 35.56 -4.05
CA LEU A 626 18.58 35.02 -4.10
C LEU A 626 17.91 35.47 -5.39
N GLY A 627 17.56 34.52 -6.26
CA GLY A 627 16.90 34.78 -7.53
C GLY A 627 15.52 34.15 -7.62
N PHE A 628 14.66 34.81 -8.38
CA PHE A 628 13.34 34.34 -8.79
C PHE A 628 13.20 34.61 -10.29
N GLY A 629 13.21 33.56 -11.11
CA GLY A 629 13.01 33.64 -12.56
C GLY A 629 11.53 33.86 -12.92
N HIS A 630 10.64 33.12 -12.26
CA HIS A 630 9.19 33.23 -12.39
C HIS A 630 8.55 33.31 -11.01
N LEU A 631 8.26 34.53 -10.55
CA LEU A 631 7.58 34.79 -9.28
C LEU A 631 6.13 35.24 -9.54
N ARG A 632 5.16 34.47 -9.04
CA ARG A 632 3.73 34.82 -9.07
C ARG A 632 3.19 34.79 -7.65
N ILE A 633 2.77 35.96 -7.16
CA ILE A 633 2.17 36.15 -5.84
C ILE A 633 0.70 36.53 -6.02
N GLY A 634 -0.20 35.83 -5.35
CA GLY A 634 -1.64 36.15 -5.34
C GLY A 634 -1.92 37.38 -4.48
N THR A 635 -1.76 37.21 -3.16
CA THR A 635 -2.18 38.19 -2.15
C THR A 635 -1.00 38.90 -1.50
N TYR A 636 -0.05 38.18 -0.91
CA TYR A 636 1.01 38.78 -0.08
C TYR A 636 2.30 37.95 -0.03
N ALA A 637 3.46 38.60 -0.03
CA ALA A 637 4.72 37.91 0.24
C ALA A 637 5.69 38.78 1.04
N GLU A 638 6.39 38.17 1.99
CA GLU A 638 7.57 38.74 2.64
C GLU A 638 8.81 37.94 2.23
N ILE A 639 9.83 38.60 1.71
CA ILE A 639 11.05 37.97 1.22
C ILE A 639 12.25 38.65 1.87
N GLU A 640 13.02 37.89 2.64
CA GLU A 640 14.20 38.35 3.36
C GLU A 640 15.43 37.56 2.90
N SER A 641 16.46 38.28 2.48
CA SER A 641 17.81 37.75 2.24
C SER A 641 18.79 38.30 3.29
N SER A 642 20.07 37.91 3.22
CA SER A 642 21.08 38.47 4.15
C SER A 642 21.30 39.97 3.99
N LEU A 643 20.88 40.55 2.87
CA LEU A 643 21.18 41.93 2.50
C LEU A 643 19.94 42.82 2.34
N ASN A 644 18.80 42.25 1.99
CA ASN A 644 17.60 43.00 1.60
C ASN A 644 16.33 42.39 2.21
N ASN A 645 15.35 43.23 2.53
CA ASN A 645 13.96 42.82 2.78
C ASN A 645 13.01 43.39 1.72
N VAL A 646 12.09 42.54 1.24
CA VAL A 646 11.15 42.85 0.17
C VAL A 646 9.74 42.45 0.59
N ILE A 647 8.77 43.33 0.35
CA ILE A 647 7.35 43.01 0.51
C ILE A 647 6.65 43.09 -0.84
N VAL A 648 5.80 42.11 -1.14
CA VAL A 648 4.81 42.16 -2.21
C VAL A 648 3.44 42.24 -1.56
N ASP A 649 2.71 43.33 -1.77
CA ASP A 649 1.36 43.51 -1.21
C ASP A 649 0.39 43.86 -2.35
N ASN A 650 -0.39 42.87 -2.78
CA ASN A 650 -1.37 43.01 -3.84
C ASN A 650 -2.77 43.39 -3.32
N LEU A 651 -2.99 43.31 -2.00
CA LEU A 651 -4.31 43.46 -1.39
C LEU A 651 -4.47 44.79 -0.66
N ASN A 652 -3.67 45.03 0.38
CA ASN A 652 -3.86 46.15 1.31
C ASN A 652 -3.26 47.44 0.78
N ARG A 653 -2.31 47.33 -0.17
CA ARG A 653 -1.60 48.45 -0.82
C ARG A 653 -1.11 49.50 0.20
N LYS A 654 -0.66 49.01 1.35
CA LYS A 654 -0.14 49.83 2.45
C LYS A 654 1.34 50.09 2.22
N PHE A 655 1.86 51.25 2.60
CA PHE A 655 3.31 51.48 2.61
C PHE A 655 3.98 50.78 3.78
N TYR A 656 5.02 49.99 3.50
CA TYR A 656 5.87 49.34 4.50
C TYR A 656 7.27 49.95 4.51
N ASP A 657 7.92 49.89 5.67
CA ASP A 657 9.29 50.36 5.86
C ASP A 657 10.31 49.26 5.49
N VAL A 658 10.43 48.96 4.20
CA VAL A 658 11.29 47.91 3.64
C VAL A 658 12.26 48.46 2.59
N ASP A 659 13.28 47.68 2.23
CA ASP A 659 14.27 48.07 1.21
C ASP A 659 13.60 48.17 -0.17
N LEU A 660 12.67 47.26 -0.50
CA LEU A 660 11.85 47.29 -1.72
C LEU A 660 10.41 46.80 -1.48
N GLN A 661 9.43 47.50 -2.03
CA GLN A 661 8.03 47.10 -2.04
C GLN A 661 7.50 46.99 -3.48
N LEU A 662 6.82 45.89 -3.78
CA LEU A 662 6.28 45.57 -5.12
C LEU A 662 4.77 45.28 -5.08
N SER A 663 4.10 45.33 -6.23
CA SER A 663 2.70 44.90 -6.41
C SER A 663 2.45 44.38 -7.84
N ALA A 664 2.20 43.09 -8.02
CA ALA A 664 1.93 42.49 -9.33
C ALA A 664 0.86 41.37 -9.23
N PRO A 665 -0.43 41.70 -9.09
CA PRO A 665 -1.50 40.72 -8.81
C PRO A 665 -1.84 39.76 -9.95
N LYS A 666 -1.57 40.14 -11.21
CA LYS A 666 -2.10 39.42 -12.38
C LYS A 666 -1.03 38.70 -13.20
N VAL A 667 0.24 39.06 -13.05
CA VAL A 667 1.33 38.62 -13.92
C VAL A 667 2.51 38.14 -13.10
N ALA A 668 3.23 37.16 -13.62
CA ALA A 668 4.51 36.75 -13.06
C ALA A 668 5.59 37.79 -13.41
N PHE A 669 6.61 37.88 -12.57
CA PHE A 669 7.73 38.79 -12.74
C PHE A 669 9.01 38.13 -12.22
N TYR A 670 10.18 38.67 -12.58
CA TYR A 670 11.45 38.22 -12.02
C TYR A 670 11.91 39.15 -10.91
N LEU A 671 12.66 38.61 -9.95
CA LEU A 671 13.31 39.37 -8.89
C LEU A 671 14.67 38.74 -8.60
N MET A 672 15.74 39.53 -8.69
CA MET A 672 17.10 39.10 -8.38
C MET A 672 17.67 40.00 -7.28
N LEU A 673 18.03 39.38 -6.15
CA LEU A 673 18.73 40.01 -5.04
C LEU A 673 20.18 39.54 -5.06
N ASN A 674 21.08 40.43 -5.47
CA ASN A 674 22.48 40.11 -5.73
C ASN A 674 23.42 40.64 -4.63
N PRO A 675 24.66 40.14 -4.56
CA PRO A 675 25.69 40.64 -3.66
C PRO A 675 25.92 42.15 -3.87
N GLY A 676 26.29 42.85 -2.81
CA GLY A 676 26.48 44.31 -2.86
C GLY A 676 25.17 45.11 -2.93
N ARG A 677 24.03 44.49 -2.58
CA ARG A 677 22.69 45.12 -2.57
C ARG A 677 22.22 45.60 -3.95
N GLU A 678 22.68 44.95 -5.01
CA GLU A 678 22.15 45.16 -6.36
C GLU A 678 20.83 44.39 -6.49
N ILE A 679 19.77 45.06 -6.94
CA ILE A 679 18.45 44.45 -7.14
C ILE A 679 18.04 44.60 -8.61
N LYS A 680 17.53 43.53 -9.24
CA LYS A 680 16.93 43.59 -10.58
C LYS A 680 15.53 43.03 -10.55
N THR A 681 14.57 43.74 -11.12
CA THR A 681 13.19 43.27 -11.24
C THR A 681 12.47 43.97 -12.38
N ASN A 682 11.50 43.29 -13.00
CA ASN A 682 10.47 43.89 -13.85
C ASN A 682 9.10 43.96 -13.13
N GLY A 683 9.06 43.62 -11.84
CA GLY A 683 7.90 43.81 -10.99
C GLY A 683 7.59 45.30 -10.82
N PHE A 684 6.31 45.62 -10.63
CA PHE A 684 5.89 46.99 -10.46
C PHE A 684 6.30 47.52 -9.08
N ILE A 685 7.12 48.57 -9.06
CA ILE A 685 7.71 49.14 -7.84
C ILE A 685 6.74 50.13 -7.19
N VAL A 686 6.46 49.92 -5.91
CA VAL A 686 5.59 50.80 -5.11
C VAL A 686 6.42 51.75 -4.25
N ASN A 687 7.46 51.23 -3.59
CA ASN A 687 8.34 51.99 -2.70
C ASN A 687 9.73 51.34 -2.66
N TYR A 688 10.79 52.12 -2.45
CA TYR A 688 12.14 51.59 -2.21
C TYR A 688 13.03 52.58 -1.45
N LYS A 689 14.11 52.09 -0.83
CA LYS A 689 15.10 52.89 -0.11
C LYS A 689 16.36 53.12 -0.96
N PRO A 690 16.58 54.33 -1.51
CA PRO A 690 17.70 54.59 -2.42
C PRO A 690 19.08 54.50 -1.75
N ASP A 691 19.16 54.65 -0.42
CA ASP A 691 20.40 54.52 0.36
C ASP A 691 20.75 53.05 0.69
N ARG A 692 19.79 52.14 0.46
CA ARG A 692 19.93 50.70 0.75
C ARG A 692 20.18 49.86 -0.51
N ILE A 693 19.91 50.39 -1.70
CA ILE A 693 20.06 49.71 -2.98
C ILE A 693 21.23 50.35 -3.76
N SER A 694 22.08 49.53 -4.38
CA SER A 694 23.31 50.02 -5.04
C SER A 694 23.15 50.42 -6.51
N ASN A 695 22.03 50.04 -7.14
CA ASN A 695 21.69 50.40 -8.51
C ASN A 695 20.48 51.35 -8.55
N ASP A 696 20.40 52.18 -9.60
CA ASP A 696 19.23 53.03 -9.83
C ASP A 696 18.06 52.16 -10.36
N LEU A 697 16.95 52.13 -9.63
CA LEU A 697 15.72 51.43 -10.01
C LEU A 697 14.72 52.33 -10.78
N GLY A 698 15.03 53.62 -10.96
CA GLY A 698 14.53 54.49 -12.04
C GLY A 698 13.02 54.51 -12.36
N LYS A 699 12.32 55.55 -11.89
CA LYS A 699 11.11 56.24 -12.43
C LYS A 699 9.72 55.58 -12.47
N THR A 700 9.52 54.29 -12.21
CA THR A 700 8.15 53.77 -11.98
C THR A 700 7.81 53.83 -10.49
N ILE A 701 7.76 55.05 -9.93
CA ILE A 701 7.39 55.28 -8.54
C ILE A 701 6.06 56.03 -8.57
N LEU A 702 5.03 55.47 -7.96
CA LEU A 702 3.81 56.24 -7.68
C LEU A 702 4.08 57.19 -6.52
N ASP A 703 4.21 58.47 -6.85
CA ASP A 703 4.24 59.53 -5.86
C ASP A 703 2.79 59.99 -5.65
N THR A 704 2.17 59.53 -4.55
CA THR A 704 0.83 59.88 -4.01
C THR A 704 -0.39 59.00 -4.34
N THR A 705 -1.34 59.02 -3.40
CA THR A 705 -2.62 58.31 -3.32
C THR A 705 -3.52 58.40 -4.57
N ARG A 706 -3.24 59.32 -5.51
CA ARG A 706 -4.00 59.51 -6.76
C ARG A 706 -3.64 58.48 -7.83
N ASP A 707 -2.38 58.08 -7.92
CA ASP A 707 -1.95 57.18 -8.98
C ASP A 707 -2.40 55.73 -8.70
N MET A 708 -2.68 55.38 -7.43
CA MET A 708 -3.22 54.08 -7.03
C MET A 708 -4.64 53.81 -7.57
N GLN A 709 -5.42 54.87 -7.84
CA GLN A 709 -6.73 54.76 -8.51
C GLN A 709 -6.60 54.65 -10.04
N ALA A 710 -5.47 55.05 -10.63
CA ALA A 710 -5.21 54.91 -12.06
C ALA A 710 -4.74 53.48 -12.44
N LEU A 711 -4.14 52.73 -11.50
CA LEU A 711 -3.69 51.35 -11.68
C LEU A 711 -4.81 50.32 -11.86
N SER A 712 -6.06 50.62 -11.50
CA SER A 712 -7.20 49.76 -11.85
C SER A 712 -7.53 49.78 -13.36
N SER A 713 -6.89 50.66 -14.13
CA SER A 713 -7.23 50.93 -15.54
C SER A 713 -6.05 50.90 -16.52
N LEU A 714 -4.83 50.52 -16.12
CA LEU A 714 -3.66 50.54 -17.00
C LEU A 714 -3.26 49.13 -17.48
N THR A 715 -3.37 48.91 -18.79
CA THR A 715 -2.63 47.88 -19.53
C THR A 715 -1.15 48.26 -19.62
N THR A 716 -0.31 47.23 -19.69
CA THR A 716 1.17 47.20 -19.68
C THR A 716 1.85 48.31 -20.50
N PRO A 717 3.02 48.83 -20.08
CA PRO A 717 3.94 49.48 -21.01
C PRO A 717 4.52 48.45 -21.98
N GLN A 718 4.59 48.81 -23.25
CA GLN A 718 5.08 47.99 -24.36
C GLN A 718 6.60 47.76 -24.23
N LEU A 719 7.02 46.50 -24.40
CA LEU A 719 8.42 46.07 -24.51
C LEU A 719 9.13 46.88 -25.60
N ALA A 720 10.28 47.47 -25.28
CA ALA A 720 11.27 47.80 -26.29
C ALA A 720 11.91 46.49 -26.74
N GLU A 721 11.68 46.12 -27.99
CA GLU A 721 12.31 44.99 -28.66
C GLU A 721 13.83 45.12 -28.62
N GLU A 722 14.51 44.22 -27.91
CA GLU A 722 15.74 43.59 -28.40
C GLU A 722 16.12 42.37 -27.55
N ASN A 723 16.41 41.28 -28.27
CA ASN A 723 16.99 40.00 -27.86
C ASN A 723 16.04 38.85 -27.46
N VAL A 724 15.93 37.96 -28.45
CA VAL A 724 15.38 36.61 -28.49
C VAL A 724 15.77 35.77 -27.25
N VAL A 725 14.78 35.19 -26.60
CA VAL A 725 14.92 34.05 -25.67
C VAL A 725 14.37 32.82 -26.41
N PRO A 726 15.07 31.67 -26.44
CA PRO A 726 14.58 30.47 -27.10
C PRO A 726 13.39 29.86 -26.32
N GLU A 727 12.37 29.41 -27.05
CA GLU A 727 11.26 28.61 -26.52
C GLU A 727 11.78 27.31 -25.89
N ILE A 728 11.33 27.01 -24.67
CA ILE A 728 11.50 25.72 -24.01
C ILE A 728 10.16 24.97 -24.19
N PRO A 729 10.14 23.69 -24.61
CA PRO A 729 8.90 22.99 -24.91
C PRO A 729 8.07 22.74 -23.66
N GLU A 730 6.77 23.05 -23.72
CA GLU A 730 5.75 22.66 -22.74
C GLU A 730 5.39 21.18 -22.91
N THR A 731 6.15 20.29 -22.27
CA THR A 731 5.66 18.97 -21.88
C THR A 731 6.28 18.60 -20.52
N ASP A 732 5.49 18.70 -19.44
CA ASP A 732 5.86 18.26 -18.09
C ASP A 732 5.58 16.75 -17.98
N PRO A 733 6.60 15.87 -17.89
CA PRO A 733 6.42 14.41 -17.86
C PRO A 733 5.79 13.89 -16.56
N LEU A 734 5.51 14.76 -15.57
CA LEU A 734 4.93 14.37 -14.27
C LEU A 734 3.39 14.31 -14.25
N ILE A 735 2.72 14.54 -15.39
CA ILE A 735 1.25 14.49 -15.51
C ILE A 735 0.82 13.49 -16.60
N SER A 736 1.42 12.29 -16.68
CA SER A 736 0.86 11.23 -17.52
C SER A 736 0.13 10.14 -16.73
N GLY A 737 0.24 10.15 -15.40
CA GLY A 737 -0.35 9.13 -14.52
C GLY A 737 -1.68 9.49 -13.88
N ALA A 738 -2.01 10.80 -13.78
CA ALA A 738 -3.16 11.27 -13.01
C ALA A 738 -4.38 11.74 -13.85
N GLU A 739 -4.24 11.84 -15.17
CA GLU A 739 -5.32 12.37 -16.03
C GLU A 739 -6.46 11.38 -16.33
N LYS A 740 -6.40 10.14 -15.81
CA LYS A 740 -7.40 9.12 -16.16
C LYS A 740 -8.63 9.04 -15.24
N ILE A 741 -8.73 9.83 -14.16
CA ILE A 741 -9.75 9.59 -13.12
C ILE A 741 -10.67 10.79 -12.78
N LEU A 742 -10.39 12.02 -13.23
CA LEU A 742 -11.31 13.15 -12.98
C LEU A 742 -12.15 13.47 -14.22
N GLY A 743 -13.24 12.71 -14.38
CA GLY A 743 -14.31 13.08 -15.29
C GLY A 743 -15.13 14.23 -14.71
N THR A 744 -15.02 15.43 -15.31
CA THR A 744 -16.12 16.39 -15.35
C THR A 744 -16.06 17.18 -16.65
N GLN A 745 -17.21 17.21 -17.32
CA GLN A 745 -17.48 17.86 -18.59
C GLN A 745 -17.22 19.37 -18.53
N GLU A 746 -16.45 19.90 -19.48
CA GLU A 746 -16.82 21.15 -20.15
C GLU A 746 -16.66 20.96 -21.66
N THR A 747 -17.80 21.09 -22.31
CA THR A 747 -18.00 21.07 -23.76
C THR A 747 -17.35 22.28 -24.40
N GLU A 748 -16.56 22.08 -25.45
CA GLU A 748 -16.57 22.98 -26.61
C GLU A 748 -16.15 22.21 -27.87
N ASP A 749 -17.19 21.90 -28.64
CA ASP A 749 -17.24 21.68 -30.08
C ASP A 749 -16.15 22.45 -30.87
N GLU A 750 -15.36 21.78 -31.72
CA GLU A 750 -15.73 21.51 -33.13
C GLU A 750 -14.52 21.05 -33.99
N ASN A 751 -14.76 19.96 -34.73
CA ASN A 751 -14.24 19.60 -36.05
C ASN A 751 -12.80 19.08 -36.25
N GLU A 752 -12.72 17.75 -36.14
CA GLU A 752 -12.25 16.80 -37.16
C GLU A 752 -11.63 17.37 -38.45
N THR A 753 -10.42 16.91 -38.82
CA THR A 753 -10.27 15.93 -39.91
C THR A 753 -8.87 15.29 -39.97
N GLN A 754 -8.84 13.99 -39.68
CA GLN A 754 -8.06 12.89 -40.27
C GLN A 754 -6.79 13.23 -41.08
N ALA A 755 -5.65 12.70 -40.61
CA ALA A 755 -4.53 12.29 -41.46
C ALA A 755 -4.06 10.90 -41.04
N GLU A 756 -4.57 9.90 -41.76
CA GLU A 756 -4.10 8.53 -41.74
C GLU A 756 -2.91 8.36 -42.70
N GLN A 757 -2.00 7.49 -42.29
CA GLN A 757 -1.13 6.64 -43.12
C GLN A 757 0.10 7.25 -43.81
N GLY A 758 1.26 6.91 -43.22
CA GLY A 758 2.19 5.95 -43.83
C GLY A 758 3.07 6.47 -44.97
N ALA A 759 4.39 6.48 -44.72
CA ALA A 759 5.37 6.42 -45.81
C ALA A 759 6.62 5.65 -45.35
N GLU A 760 6.66 4.39 -45.75
CA GLU A 760 7.87 3.60 -45.95
C GLU A 760 8.66 4.10 -47.17
N GLU A 761 9.98 3.98 -47.02
CA GLU A 761 10.98 3.64 -48.04
C GLU A 761 11.41 4.60 -49.17
N HIS A 762 12.74 4.52 -49.35
CA HIS A 762 13.49 4.49 -50.61
C HIS A 762 14.07 5.81 -51.20
N ASN A 763 15.34 6.02 -50.83
CA ASN A 763 16.52 5.92 -51.73
C ASN A 763 16.75 6.98 -52.82
N GLY A 764 17.97 7.51 -52.83
CA GLY A 764 18.70 7.72 -54.09
C GLY A 764 19.37 9.09 -54.28
N ASN A 765 20.72 9.04 -54.26
CA ASN A 765 21.65 9.83 -55.08
C ASN A 765 21.69 11.37 -54.92
N ALA A 766 22.78 12.08 -55.15
CA ALA A 766 24.22 11.81 -55.32
C ALA A 766 24.89 13.20 -55.51
N GLU A 767 26.21 13.20 -55.47
CA GLU A 767 27.15 14.14 -56.12
C GLU A 767 27.60 15.43 -55.42
N GLY A 768 28.95 15.56 -55.45
CA GLY A 768 29.73 16.81 -55.41
C GLY A 768 30.35 17.10 -54.05
N GLY A 769 31.66 16.97 -53.80
CA GLY A 769 32.83 16.83 -54.66
C GLY A 769 33.90 17.82 -54.19
N MET A 770 35.08 17.29 -53.80
CA MET A 770 36.43 17.92 -53.77
C MET A 770 36.59 19.18 -52.88
N GLU A 771 37.68 19.41 -52.15
CA GLU A 771 39.10 19.28 -52.47
C GLU A 771 39.92 19.55 -51.18
N GLU A 772 41.06 18.85 -51.01
CA GLU A 772 42.36 19.32 -50.49
C GLU A 772 42.46 20.07 -49.13
N GLN A 773 43.40 19.81 -48.20
CA GLN A 773 44.85 19.62 -48.36
C GLN A 773 45.49 19.25 -46.99
N ASP A 774 46.50 18.38 -47.06
CA ASP A 774 47.82 18.43 -46.38
C ASP A 774 48.07 18.27 -44.86
N VAL A 775 48.89 17.22 -44.57
CA VAL A 775 50.19 17.20 -43.82
C VAL A 775 50.07 17.30 -42.28
N GLU A 776 50.73 16.54 -41.39
CA GLU A 776 52.01 15.78 -41.28
C GLU A 776 51.85 14.78 -40.10
N VAL A 777 52.14 13.48 -40.23
CA VAL A 777 53.32 12.74 -39.70
C VAL A 777 53.71 12.99 -38.22
N GLU A 778 53.54 11.94 -37.40
CA GLU A 778 54.49 11.35 -36.40
C GLU A 778 53.66 10.32 -35.59
N ASP A 779 53.69 9.03 -35.92
CA ASP A 779 54.71 8.02 -35.57
C ASP A 779 55.00 7.98 -34.06
N GLU A 780 54.37 7.05 -33.34
CA GLU A 780 55.11 6.01 -32.61
C GLU A 780 54.15 4.95 -32.04
N THR A 781 54.41 3.73 -32.51
CA THR A 781 53.89 2.44 -32.09
C THR A 781 54.52 1.94 -30.79
N GLU A 782 53.99 0.80 -30.31
CA GLU A 782 54.54 -0.11 -29.28
C GLU A 782 54.10 0.19 -27.84
N GLU A 783 53.70 -0.78 -27.01
CA GLU A 783 53.96 -2.21 -27.04
C GLU A 783 52.92 -2.98 -26.19
N GLN A 784 52.68 -4.22 -26.58
CA GLN A 784 51.87 -5.21 -25.88
C GLN A 784 52.56 -5.81 -24.66
N ASN A 785 51.75 -6.30 -23.72
CA ASN A 785 51.89 -7.53 -22.95
C ASN A 785 53.20 -7.83 -22.19
N ARG A 786 53.06 -8.05 -20.86
CA ARG A 786 53.42 -9.31 -20.16
C ARG A 786 52.98 -9.23 -18.70
N GLU A 787 52.11 -10.13 -18.26
CA GLU A 787 52.40 -11.39 -17.55
C GLU A 787 52.72 -11.22 -16.05
N ASP A 788 52.04 -12.11 -15.31
CA ASP A 788 52.39 -12.71 -14.02
C ASP A 788 52.08 -11.99 -12.69
N ARG A 789 51.08 -12.62 -12.02
CA ARG A 789 51.08 -13.09 -10.62
C ARG A 789 51.19 -12.06 -9.49
N GLY A 790 50.11 -12.02 -8.71
CA GLY A 790 50.04 -11.57 -7.33
C GLY A 790 48.65 -11.80 -6.78
#